data_AF-A0A4S2TFP9-F1
#
_entry.id   AF-A0A4S2TFP9-F1
#
_cell.length_a   1.000
_cell.length_b   1.000
_cell.length_c   1.000
_cell.angle_alpha   90.00
_cell.angle_beta   90.00
_cell.angle_gamma   90.00
#
_symmetry.space_group_name_H-M   'P 1'
#
loop_
_entity.id
_entity.type
_entity.pdbx_description
1 polymer ?
#
loop_
_entity_poly.entity_id
_entity_poly.type
_entity_poly.pdbx_seq_one_letter_code
_entity_poly.pdbx_strand_id
1 'polypeptide(L)'
;MSRTPDPRTPAARARPSRRGLLAGGAVSGAAALLGAGAPARAATAPTSPPAAPTSPPALAPYASYWFPDSLPDGVPGPGITWRSLAGWTPESDPDLAHNASCVPLAPRFTPVPPHPDARADQARISALVSFAPTARNPSQGSATADYYALTHWAYLDELVFWGGSAGEGIVLAPNAPVVDAAHRNGVRVLGNVFLPPIAYGGDLRWTRDLVQRDSLGRYPIAAKLVAVARAYGFDGWFVNAETDGGDSVLATRMRGFLRALRAAGEPYGLRITWYDAMNSTGRVGWQGELDALNQEFFEDRAGRVADTMFVDFRWTARSLAASGALAARLGRSPYELWAAVDTESRGWDTPVDWDAVIPRERDHVVGYGFYRPEWTLGHLSDRSPDAFHRADDRFWTGDSLDPARPAPETGWRAPATAVADRSTVAALPFACAFNTGHGLRWYEDGKVTSDAPWNHLGLQDRLPGRRWVVETDGVRPAVTLDFADAWRGGSSLLVAGALTAPVVIGLHSTRLPLSGPTAVELVHTAGSGPVGVEVGIALREPAAPGEPVPYTWPATVTRSAGRGWLRARASLDAPAGTTAYAIAVRITARGTGPVLWRLGALAVRDATARRPPGAPAALRVDASARRDGTAELRLSWRRAAGPVRHYELHRRLPGGDRRFLGGTCGTALYLPAVSRCGREPATGFEVRAVDELYAVSAPARTALGWE
;
A
#
# COMPACT_ATOMS: atom_id res chain seq x y z
N MET A 1 58.46 -9.16 -0.43
CA MET A 1 58.17 -9.86 -1.69
C MET A 1 56.97 -9.19 -2.33
N SER A 2 57.23 -8.37 -3.35
CA SER A 2 56.23 -7.66 -4.13
C SER A 2 55.37 -8.61 -4.94
N ARG A 3 54.05 -8.41 -4.94
CA ARG A 3 53.18 -8.80 -6.05
C ARG A 3 52.20 -7.67 -6.35
N THR A 4 52.35 -7.18 -7.55
CA THR A 4 51.50 -6.27 -8.32
C THR A 4 50.09 -6.83 -8.48
N PRO A 5 49.03 -5.99 -8.51
CA PRO A 5 47.69 -6.41 -8.93
C PRO A 5 47.44 -6.20 -10.43
N ASP A 6 46.66 -7.10 -11.00
CA ASP A 6 46.18 -7.19 -12.39
C ASP A 6 45.10 -6.12 -12.70
N PRO A 7 45.20 -5.34 -13.80
CA PRO A 7 44.20 -4.34 -14.17
C PRO A 7 43.25 -4.91 -15.23
N ARG A 8 42.06 -5.36 -14.83
CA ARG A 8 40.93 -5.57 -15.75
C ARG A 8 39.60 -5.74 -15.01
N THR A 9 38.96 -4.63 -14.66
CA THR A 9 37.51 -4.58 -14.38
C THR A 9 37.00 -3.20 -14.78
N PRO A 10 36.03 -3.09 -15.72
CA PRO A 10 35.53 -1.79 -16.13
C PRO A 10 34.69 -1.17 -15.00
N ALA A 11 35.03 0.07 -14.64
CA ALA A 11 34.32 0.88 -13.67
C ALA A 11 32.82 0.95 -14.03
N ALA A 12 31.96 0.60 -13.06
CA ALA A 12 30.54 0.83 -13.15
C ALA A 12 30.29 2.34 -13.32
N ARG A 13 29.68 2.73 -14.45
CA ARG A 13 29.22 4.10 -14.66
C ARG A 13 28.17 4.43 -13.61
N ALA A 14 28.54 5.28 -12.65
CA ALA A 14 27.61 5.93 -11.76
C ALA A 14 26.56 6.69 -12.60
N ARG A 15 25.28 6.35 -12.43
CA ARG A 15 24.17 7.16 -12.93
C ARG A 15 24.13 8.46 -12.12
N PRO A 16 24.06 9.64 -12.75
CA PRO A 16 23.99 10.89 -11.99
C PRO A 16 22.62 11.00 -11.28
N SER A 17 22.66 11.32 -9.99
CA SER A 17 21.51 11.72 -9.18
C SER A 17 21.02 13.12 -9.58
N ARG A 18 19.70 13.36 -9.52
CA ARG A 18 18.98 14.60 -9.92
C ARG A 18 19.25 15.86 -9.06
N ARG A 19 20.48 16.06 -8.57
CA ARG A 19 20.88 17.32 -7.93
C ARG A 19 22.04 17.95 -8.72
N GLY A 20 21.71 19.04 -9.43
CA GLY A 20 22.67 20.01 -9.94
C GLY A 20 22.74 20.11 -11.46
N LEU A 21 22.00 21.08 -12.04
CA LEU A 21 22.45 21.94 -13.15
C LEU A 21 21.35 22.95 -13.51
N LEU A 22 21.29 24.05 -12.76
CA LEU A 22 20.84 25.35 -13.24
C LEU A 22 21.93 26.35 -12.86
N ALA A 23 22.99 26.43 -13.67
CA ALA A 23 23.94 27.54 -13.67
C ALA A 23 24.79 27.51 -14.95
N GLY A 24 24.68 28.57 -15.77
CA GLY A 24 25.50 28.87 -16.95
C GLY A 24 25.06 28.11 -18.20
N GLY A 25 24.95 28.68 -19.39
CA GLY A 25 25.35 29.97 -19.95
C GLY A 25 25.20 29.81 -21.48
N ALA A 26 24.83 30.88 -22.16
CA ALA A 26 24.46 30.93 -23.56
C ALA A 26 25.55 30.47 -24.56
N VAL A 27 25.11 30.25 -25.81
CA VAL A 27 25.74 30.68 -27.09
C VAL A 27 25.86 29.56 -28.16
N SER A 28 25.23 29.86 -29.31
CA SER A 28 25.54 29.47 -30.70
C SER A 28 25.09 28.13 -31.29
N GLY A 29 24.45 28.24 -32.47
CA GLY A 29 24.61 27.26 -33.55
C GLY A 29 23.39 27.06 -34.45
N ALA A 30 23.09 28.01 -35.35
CA ALA A 30 22.15 27.83 -36.46
C ALA A 30 22.87 27.30 -37.71
N ALA A 31 22.26 26.33 -38.41
CA ALA A 31 22.33 26.07 -39.88
C ALA A 31 21.30 24.94 -40.19
N ALA A 32 20.16 25.14 -40.85
CA ALA A 32 19.90 25.54 -42.24
C ALA A 32 20.18 24.41 -43.26
N LEU A 33 19.11 23.79 -43.82
CA LEU A 33 18.78 23.68 -45.27
C LEU A 33 19.17 22.29 -45.85
N LEU A 34 18.52 21.63 -46.82
CA LEU A 34 17.44 21.88 -47.79
C LEU A 34 17.02 20.53 -48.40
N GLY A 35 15.79 20.42 -48.92
CA GLY A 35 15.37 19.35 -49.82
C GLY A 35 14.01 19.63 -50.48
N ALA A 36 14.04 20.17 -51.70
CA ALA A 36 12.90 20.49 -52.60
C ALA A 36 12.01 19.26 -52.89
N GLY A 37 10.68 19.31 -53.10
CA GLY A 37 9.87 20.12 -54.04
C GLY A 37 9.80 19.39 -55.39
N ALA A 38 8.76 18.61 -55.75
CA ALA A 38 7.45 18.97 -56.33
C ALA A 38 6.79 17.69 -56.95
N PRO A 39 5.59 17.69 -57.61
CA PRO A 39 4.39 18.52 -57.50
C PRO A 39 3.12 17.69 -57.12
N ALA A 40 2.07 18.38 -56.69
CA ALA A 40 0.75 17.79 -56.46
C ALA A 40 0.00 17.50 -57.78
N ARG A 41 -0.57 16.30 -57.88
CA ARG A 41 -1.64 15.95 -58.84
C ARG A 41 -2.87 15.50 -58.05
N ALA A 42 -4.01 16.05 -58.40
CA ALA A 42 -5.30 15.75 -57.80
C ALA A 42 -5.93 14.48 -58.39
N ALA A 43 -6.64 13.78 -57.49
CA ALA A 43 -7.76 12.86 -57.71
C ALA A 43 -7.51 11.46 -58.28
N THR A 44 -7.58 10.45 -57.39
CA THR A 44 -8.59 9.37 -57.39
C THR A 44 -8.72 8.82 -55.97
N ALA A 45 -9.95 8.56 -55.50
CA ALA A 45 -10.21 8.02 -54.16
C ALA A 45 -9.72 6.57 -54.07
N PRO A 46 -8.83 6.19 -53.13
CA PRO A 46 -8.56 4.80 -52.85
C PRO A 46 -9.63 4.28 -51.88
N THR A 47 -10.27 3.20 -52.29
CA THR A 47 -11.08 2.30 -51.46
C THR A 47 -10.38 2.03 -50.12
N SER A 48 -11.13 2.16 -49.02
CA SER A 48 -10.66 1.82 -47.67
C SER A 48 -9.94 0.46 -47.67
N PRO A 49 -8.71 0.36 -47.15
CA PRO A 49 -8.10 -0.94 -46.94
C PRO A 49 -9.00 -1.75 -46.00
N PRO A 50 -9.09 -3.08 -46.15
CA PRO A 50 -9.78 -3.91 -45.17
C PRO A 50 -9.19 -3.59 -43.80
N ALA A 51 -10.06 -3.34 -42.82
CA ALA A 51 -9.66 -3.13 -41.44
C ALA A 51 -8.62 -4.19 -41.07
N ALA A 52 -7.43 -3.75 -40.68
CA ALA A 52 -6.45 -4.65 -40.09
C ALA A 52 -7.17 -5.48 -39.02
N PRO A 53 -6.95 -6.80 -38.92
CA PRO A 53 -7.64 -7.64 -37.96
C PRO A 53 -7.50 -6.95 -36.60
N THR A 54 -8.63 -6.49 -36.06
CA THR A 54 -8.68 -5.88 -34.74
C THR A 54 -8.10 -6.91 -33.80
N SER A 55 -6.91 -6.60 -33.25
CA SER A 55 -6.42 -7.37 -32.12
C SER A 55 -7.56 -7.38 -31.09
N PRO A 56 -7.88 -8.54 -30.49
CA PRO A 56 -8.93 -8.58 -29.48
C PRO A 56 -8.64 -7.47 -28.44
N PRO A 57 -9.66 -6.75 -27.98
CA PRO A 57 -9.46 -5.68 -27.00
C PRO A 57 -8.64 -6.24 -25.83
N ALA A 58 -7.58 -5.52 -25.44
CA ALA A 58 -6.73 -5.95 -24.34
C ALA A 58 -7.59 -6.14 -23.08
N LEU A 59 -7.61 -7.36 -22.55
CA LEU A 59 -8.49 -7.71 -21.43
C LEU A 59 -7.91 -7.31 -20.07
N ALA A 60 -6.61 -7.03 -19.97
CA ALA A 60 -5.98 -6.65 -18.71
C ALA A 60 -6.55 -5.31 -18.19
N PRO A 61 -7.14 -5.27 -16.98
CA PRO A 61 -7.51 -4.04 -16.32
C PRO A 61 -6.28 -3.40 -15.64
N TYR A 62 -6.20 -2.07 -15.73
CA TYR A 62 -5.15 -1.29 -15.09
C TYR A 62 -5.73 -0.18 -14.22
N ALA A 63 -4.94 0.33 -13.26
CA ALA A 63 -5.30 1.52 -12.50
C ALA A 63 -5.62 2.67 -13.47
N SER A 64 -6.73 3.35 -13.23
CA SER A 64 -7.21 4.37 -14.17
C SER A 64 -6.46 5.68 -14.00
N TYR A 65 -6.13 6.27 -15.14
CA TYR A 65 -5.50 7.57 -15.25
C TYR A 65 -6.12 8.40 -16.38
N TRP A 66 -6.00 9.72 -16.25
CA TRP A 66 -6.62 10.70 -17.15
C TRP A 66 -5.79 11.99 -17.28
N PHE A 67 -6.12 12.78 -18.28
CA PHE A 67 -5.91 14.22 -18.30
C PHE A 67 -7.19 14.93 -17.83
N PRO A 68 -7.14 16.15 -17.28
CA PRO A 68 -8.33 16.87 -16.81
C PRO A 68 -9.37 17.03 -17.94
N ASP A 69 -8.94 17.56 -19.08
CA ASP A 69 -9.75 17.57 -20.31
C ASP A 69 -8.90 17.48 -21.59
N SER A 70 -8.08 18.50 -21.89
CA SER A 70 -7.24 18.50 -23.09
C SER A 70 -6.23 17.35 -23.08
N LEU A 71 -6.12 16.65 -24.21
CA LEU A 71 -5.16 15.56 -24.39
C LEU A 71 -3.82 16.11 -24.93
N PRO A 72 -2.70 15.39 -24.72
CA PRO A 72 -1.45 15.72 -25.38
C PRO A 72 -1.56 15.65 -26.90
N ASP A 73 -0.67 16.36 -27.59
CA ASP A 73 -0.59 16.32 -29.05
C ASP A 73 0.06 15.01 -29.52
N GLY A 74 -0.46 14.40 -30.60
CA GLY A 74 0.09 13.18 -31.20
C GLY A 74 -0.68 11.90 -30.87
N VAL A 75 0.05 10.78 -30.77
CA VAL A 75 -0.51 9.45 -30.50
C VAL A 75 0.15 8.89 -29.23
N PRO A 76 -0.61 8.28 -28.31
CA PRO A 76 -0.03 7.69 -27.11
C PRO A 76 0.96 6.56 -27.45
N GLY A 77 1.99 6.42 -26.62
CA GLY A 77 2.95 5.33 -26.73
C GLY A 77 2.33 3.95 -26.49
N PRO A 78 3.04 2.85 -26.81
CA PRO A 78 2.51 1.50 -26.64
C PRO A 78 2.07 1.21 -25.19
N GLY A 79 0.82 0.75 -25.04
CA GLY A 79 0.22 0.45 -23.73
C GLY A 79 -0.26 1.67 -22.94
N ILE A 80 -0.31 2.85 -23.57
CA ILE A 80 -0.86 4.08 -23.00
C ILE A 80 -2.19 4.40 -23.69
N THR A 81 -3.16 4.86 -22.92
CA THR A 81 -4.47 5.30 -23.41
C THR A 81 -4.78 6.67 -22.81
N TRP A 82 -4.80 7.71 -23.64
CA TRP A 82 -5.19 9.05 -23.20
C TRP A 82 -6.71 9.16 -23.08
N ARG A 83 -7.18 9.69 -21.95
CA ARG A 83 -8.60 9.86 -21.63
C ARG A 83 -8.81 11.21 -20.94
N SER A 84 -9.92 11.88 -21.26
CA SER A 84 -10.37 13.08 -20.55
C SER A 84 -11.18 12.67 -19.31
N LEU A 85 -10.86 13.25 -18.16
CA LEU A 85 -11.62 13.08 -16.92
C LEU A 85 -12.98 13.78 -16.99
N ALA A 86 -13.09 14.89 -17.74
CA ALA A 86 -14.35 15.59 -17.94
C ALA A 86 -15.44 14.67 -18.52
N GLY A 87 -15.04 13.75 -19.42
CA GLY A 87 -15.92 12.75 -20.02
C GLY A 87 -16.19 11.49 -19.18
N TRP A 88 -15.47 11.29 -18.07
CA TRP A 88 -15.56 10.06 -17.30
C TRP A 88 -16.91 9.93 -16.56
N THR A 89 -17.48 8.74 -16.62
CA THR A 89 -18.62 8.28 -15.79
C THR A 89 -18.34 6.86 -15.31
N PRO A 90 -18.91 6.42 -14.17
CA PRO A 90 -18.78 5.04 -13.71
C PRO A 90 -19.16 4.01 -14.78
N GLU A 91 -20.22 4.28 -15.55
CA GLU A 91 -20.74 3.38 -16.59
C GLU A 91 -19.83 3.28 -17.82
N SER A 92 -19.04 4.32 -18.08
CA SER A 92 -18.08 4.35 -19.20
C SER A 92 -16.76 3.63 -18.89
N ASP A 93 -16.53 3.22 -17.64
CA ASP A 93 -15.26 2.64 -17.21
C ASP A 93 -15.34 1.09 -17.15
N PRO A 94 -14.77 0.38 -18.14
CA PRO A 94 -14.84 -1.08 -18.19
C PRO A 94 -13.99 -1.76 -17.10
N ASP A 95 -13.07 -1.03 -16.46
CA ASP A 95 -12.14 -1.55 -15.46
C ASP A 95 -12.58 -1.21 -14.02
N LEU A 96 -13.64 -0.41 -13.85
CA LEU A 96 -14.14 0.01 -12.54
C LEU A 96 -14.38 -1.17 -11.59
N ALA A 97 -15.02 -2.24 -12.06
CA ALA A 97 -15.30 -3.42 -11.23
C ALA A 97 -14.02 -4.14 -10.74
N HIS A 98 -12.89 -3.94 -11.42
CA HIS A 98 -11.59 -4.49 -11.05
C HIS A 98 -10.75 -3.52 -10.19
N ASN A 99 -11.03 -2.22 -10.29
CA ASN A 99 -10.31 -1.15 -9.60
C ASN A 99 -10.99 -0.63 -8.31
N ALA A 100 -12.28 -0.91 -8.11
CA ALA A 100 -13.01 -0.41 -6.95
C ALA A 100 -12.74 -1.24 -5.68
N SER A 101 -12.32 -0.57 -4.61
CA SER A 101 -12.21 -1.15 -3.28
C SER A 101 -13.59 -1.40 -2.68
N CYS A 102 -13.70 -2.46 -1.88
CA CYS A 102 -14.91 -2.77 -1.12
C CYS A 102 -14.64 -2.91 0.39
N VAL A 103 -13.40 -2.67 0.82
CA VAL A 103 -13.01 -2.70 2.23
C VAL A 103 -13.21 -1.29 2.81
N PRO A 104 -14.06 -1.11 3.83
CA PRO A 104 -14.21 0.19 4.46
C PRO A 104 -12.97 0.57 5.28
N LEU A 105 -12.67 1.88 5.36
CA LEU A 105 -11.62 2.42 6.21
C LEU A 105 -11.86 2.03 7.68
N ALA A 106 -10.98 1.20 8.23
CA ALA A 106 -11.13 0.70 9.59
C ALA A 106 -10.81 1.80 10.62
N PRO A 107 -11.59 1.90 11.72
CA PRO A 107 -11.23 2.76 12.84
C PRO A 107 -9.93 2.26 13.50
N ARG A 108 -9.14 3.19 14.04
CA ARG A 108 -7.85 2.89 14.68
C ARG A 108 -7.75 3.50 16.07
N PHE A 109 -6.99 2.87 16.95
CA PHE A 109 -6.58 3.42 18.25
C PHE A 109 -5.05 3.45 18.37
N THR A 110 -4.53 4.28 19.28
CA THR A 110 -3.12 4.28 19.70
C THR A 110 -2.98 3.41 20.96
N PRO A 111 -2.25 2.29 20.91
CA PRO A 111 -1.85 1.56 22.11
C PRO A 111 -0.82 2.37 22.92
N VAL A 112 -0.61 2.02 24.19
CA VAL A 112 0.49 2.60 24.97
C VAL A 112 1.83 2.29 24.27
N PRO A 113 2.63 3.31 23.91
CA PRO A 113 3.83 3.12 23.09
C PRO A 113 4.85 2.13 23.70
N PRO A 114 5.57 1.37 22.86
CA PRO A 114 6.56 0.40 23.34
C PRO A 114 7.83 1.07 23.89
N HIS A 115 8.02 2.37 23.64
CA HIS A 115 9.17 3.16 24.08
C HIS A 115 8.73 4.61 24.36
N PRO A 116 9.30 5.32 25.35
CA PRO A 116 8.92 6.70 25.69
C PRO A 116 9.07 7.72 24.56
N ASP A 117 10.03 7.48 23.67
CA ASP A 117 10.28 8.37 22.54
C ASP A 117 9.31 8.18 21.37
N ALA A 118 8.54 7.08 21.35
CA ALA A 118 7.48 6.88 20.36
C ALA A 118 6.25 7.71 20.77
N ARG A 119 6.22 8.99 20.38
CA ARG A 119 5.24 9.97 20.86
C ARG A 119 3.84 9.69 20.27
N ALA A 120 2.84 9.65 21.15
CA ALA A 120 1.43 9.65 20.77
C ALA A 120 0.92 11.08 20.53
N ASP A 121 -0.08 11.24 19.67
CA ASP A 121 -0.79 12.50 19.40
C ASP A 121 0.08 13.68 18.93
N GLN A 122 1.28 13.39 18.41
CA GLN A 122 2.20 14.39 17.84
C GLN A 122 2.35 14.19 16.31
N ALA A 123 3.58 14.28 15.80
CA ALA A 123 3.88 14.10 14.38
C ALA A 123 3.21 12.85 13.81
N ARG A 124 2.71 13.01 12.58
CA ARG A 124 2.07 11.99 11.78
C ARG A 124 2.95 11.68 10.55
N ILE A 125 2.66 10.59 9.84
CA ILE A 125 3.45 10.20 8.67
C ILE A 125 2.58 10.04 7.42
N SER A 126 3.01 10.70 6.34
CA SER A 126 2.50 10.46 4.99
C SER A 126 3.55 9.72 4.15
N ALA A 127 3.13 8.92 3.16
CA ALA A 127 4.05 8.25 2.23
C ALA A 127 3.56 8.36 0.78
N LEU A 128 4.42 8.82 -0.12
CA LEU A 128 4.19 8.87 -1.57
C LEU A 128 4.85 7.64 -2.21
N VAL A 129 4.03 6.67 -2.62
CA VAL A 129 4.49 5.35 -3.04
C VAL A 129 4.13 5.06 -4.49
N SER A 130 5.13 4.71 -5.30
CA SER A 130 4.92 4.28 -6.69
C SER A 130 4.86 2.76 -6.78
N PHE A 131 3.66 2.17 -6.71
CA PHE A 131 3.49 0.70 -6.77
C PHE A 131 3.79 0.09 -8.14
N ALA A 132 3.64 0.86 -9.21
CA ALA A 132 4.02 0.52 -10.59
C ALA A 132 4.04 1.83 -11.43
N PRO A 133 4.44 1.80 -12.71
CA PRO A 133 4.28 2.95 -13.62
C PRO A 133 2.81 3.40 -13.72
N THR A 134 2.55 4.64 -14.14
CA THR A 134 1.17 5.19 -14.28
C THR A 134 0.33 4.33 -15.22
N ALA A 135 0.86 4.12 -16.44
CA ALA A 135 0.26 3.22 -17.39
C ALA A 135 0.68 1.79 -17.08
N ARG A 136 -0.25 0.84 -17.32
CA ARG A 136 -0.06 -0.59 -17.05
C ARG A 136 0.18 -0.94 -15.57
N ASN A 137 -0.24 -0.09 -14.64
CA ASN A 137 -0.33 -0.45 -13.22
C ASN A 137 -1.43 -1.50 -13.03
N PRO A 138 -1.14 -2.77 -12.69
CA PRO A 138 -2.16 -3.81 -12.63
C PRO A 138 -3.25 -3.50 -11.61
N SER A 139 -4.53 -3.61 -12.01
CA SER A 139 -5.66 -3.35 -11.10
C SER A 139 -5.71 -4.32 -9.92
N GLN A 140 -5.26 -5.57 -10.09
CA GLN A 140 -5.49 -6.68 -9.15
C GLN A 140 -4.21 -7.49 -8.90
N GLY A 141 -3.06 -6.80 -8.87
CA GLY A 141 -1.75 -7.44 -8.70
C GLY A 141 -1.28 -8.23 -9.93
N SER A 142 -0.28 -9.08 -9.76
CA SER A 142 0.36 -9.80 -10.86
C SER A 142 1.01 -11.13 -10.43
N ALA A 143 1.43 -11.94 -11.42
CA ALA A 143 2.03 -13.26 -11.21
C ALA A 143 3.53 -13.18 -10.85
N THR A 144 3.87 -12.37 -9.84
CA THR A 144 5.22 -12.25 -9.26
C THR A 144 5.14 -11.95 -7.78
N ALA A 145 6.15 -12.37 -7.01
CA ALA A 145 6.31 -12.01 -5.60
C ALA A 145 7.23 -10.79 -5.40
N ASP A 146 7.84 -10.29 -6.48
CA ASP A 146 8.63 -9.05 -6.48
C ASP A 146 7.69 -7.85 -6.50
N TYR A 147 7.21 -7.46 -5.33
CA TYR A 147 6.24 -6.38 -5.17
C TYR A 147 6.46 -5.65 -3.85
N TYR A 148 6.17 -4.34 -3.82
CA TYR A 148 6.25 -3.54 -2.60
C TYR A 148 5.02 -3.82 -1.73
N ALA A 149 5.03 -4.99 -1.09
CA ALA A 149 3.98 -5.41 -0.17
C ALA A 149 4.22 -4.78 1.20
N LEU A 150 4.02 -3.45 1.31
CA LEU A 150 4.16 -2.68 2.54
C LEU A 150 3.39 -3.33 3.70
N THR A 151 4.03 -3.44 4.86
CA THR A 151 3.45 -4.08 6.06
C THR A 151 3.46 -3.19 7.30
N HIS A 152 4.07 -2.00 7.23
CA HIS A 152 4.24 -1.06 8.36
C HIS A 152 3.14 0.01 8.46
N TRP A 153 1.90 -0.37 8.15
CA TRP A 153 0.72 0.52 8.19
C TRP A 153 0.47 1.16 9.56
N ALA A 154 0.96 0.54 10.63
CA ALA A 154 0.81 1.02 12.00
C ALA A 154 1.41 2.42 12.22
N TYR A 155 2.39 2.83 11.40
CA TYR A 155 3.04 4.13 11.51
C TYR A 155 2.56 5.14 10.48
N LEU A 156 1.73 4.73 9.50
CA LEU A 156 1.22 5.63 8.47
C LEU A 156 -0.12 6.24 8.86
N ASP A 157 -0.32 7.50 8.52
CA ASP A 157 -1.61 8.20 8.59
C ASP A 157 -2.26 8.36 7.22
N GLU A 158 -1.43 8.53 6.19
CA GLU A 158 -1.83 8.84 4.83
C GLU A 158 -0.87 8.17 3.84
N LEU A 159 -1.42 7.56 2.80
CA LEU A 159 -0.65 7.01 1.69
C LEU A 159 -1.13 7.68 0.40
N VAL A 160 -0.21 8.31 -0.32
CA VAL A 160 -0.46 8.84 -1.66
C VAL A 160 -0.04 7.79 -2.67
N PHE A 161 -0.98 7.36 -3.51
CA PHE A 161 -0.71 6.46 -4.63
C PHE A 161 0.00 7.25 -5.73
N TRP A 162 1.33 7.26 -5.66
CA TRP A 162 2.17 8.14 -6.45
C TRP A 162 2.32 7.63 -7.89
N GLY A 163 2.24 8.58 -8.83
CA GLY A 163 2.39 8.35 -10.25
C GLY A 163 1.85 9.53 -11.04
N GLY A 164 1.70 9.36 -12.34
CA GLY A 164 1.33 10.45 -13.26
C GLY A 164 2.55 10.99 -14.00
N SER A 165 2.37 11.24 -15.29
CA SER A 165 3.39 11.83 -16.16
C SER A 165 2.72 12.50 -17.36
N ALA A 166 3.42 13.47 -17.97
CA ALA A 166 2.93 14.17 -19.16
C ALA A 166 2.65 13.22 -20.35
N GLY A 167 3.37 12.09 -20.44
CA GLY A 167 3.22 11.12 -21.52
C GLY A 167 2.10 10.11 -21.33
N GLU A 168 1.69 9.86 -20.08
CA GLU A 168 0.69 8.83 -19.74
C GLU A 168 -0.66 9.46 -19.37
N GLY A 169 -0.65 10.30 -18.34
CA GLY A 169 -1.81 10.91 -17.70
C GLY A 169 -1.39 11.52 -16.36
N ILE A 170 -2.10 12.56 -15.94
CA ILE A 170 -1.69 13.41 -14.80
C ILE A 170 -2.67 13.36 -13.63
N VAL A 171 -3.80 12.68 -13.79
CA VAL A 171 -4.71 12.30 -12.71
C VAL A 171 -4.69 10.79 -12.62
N LEU A 172 -4.30 10.23 -11.47
CA LEU A 172 -4.16 8.79 -11.25
C LEU A 172 -5.01 8.36 -10.04
N ALA A 173 -5.95 7.45 -10.26
CA ALA A 173 -6.69 6.80 -9.18
C ALA A 173 -5.91 5.58 -8.63
N PRO A 174 -5.94 5.33 -7.31
CA PRO A 174 -5.40 4.12 -6.72
C PRO A 174 -6.12 2.85 -7.22
N ASN A 175 -5.40 1.72 -7.23
CA ASN A 175 -6.02 0.42 -7.48
C ASN A 175 -6.63 -0.18 -6.19
N ALA A 176 -7.64 -1.05 -6.33
CA ALA A 176 -8.35 -1.67 -5.21
C ALA A 176 -7.43 -2.39 -4.21
N PRO A 177 -6.43 -3.21 -4.62
CA PRO A 177 -5.60 -3.96 -3.67
C PRO A 177 -4.86 -3.07 -2.67
N VAL A 178 -4.36 -1.90 -3.10
CA VAL A 178 -3.68 -0.97 -2.20
C VAL A 178 -4.66 -0.33 -1.23
N VAL A 179 -5.81 0.14 -1.73
CA VAL A 179 -6.86 0.74 -0.91
C VAL A 179 -7.40 -0.27 0.10
N ASP A 180 -7.66 -1.51 -0.33
CA ASP A 180 -8.15 -2.59 0.52
C ASP A 180 -7.21 -2.88 1.70
N ALA A 181 -5.91 -2.95 1.43
CA ALA A 181 -4.90 -3.20 2.46
C ALA A 181 -4.75 -2.02 3.43
N ALA A 182 -4.68 -0.80 2.91
CA ALA A 182 -4.59 0.42 3.69
C ALA A 182 -5.84 0.59 4.58
N HIS A 183 -7.04 0.44 4.01
CA HIS A 183 -8.31 0.54 4.72
C HIS A 183 -8.46 -0.51 5.82
N ARG A 184 -8.03 -1.76 5.57
CA ARG A 184 -8.02 -2.82 6.60
C ARG A 184 -7.16 -2.42 7.81
N ASN A 185 -6.10 -1.66 7.57
CA ASN A 185 -5.19 -1.11 8.57
C ASN A 185 -5.53 0.35 8.96
N GLY A 186 -6.65 0.89 8.49
CA GLY A 186 -7.18 2.22 8.81
C GLY A 186 -6.33 3.40 8.32
N VAL A 187 -5.52 3.19 7.28
CA VAL A 187 -4.73 4.23 6.61
C VAL A 187 -5.52 4.75 5.43
N ARG A 188 -5.57 6.08 5.29
CA ARG A 188 -6.24 6.73 4.17
C ARG A 188 -5.38 6.67 2.91
N VAL A 189 -6.00 6.47 1.75
CA VAL A 189 -5.33 6.46 0.45
C VAL A 189 -5.80 7.60 -0.43
N LEU A 190 -4.86 8.43 -0.87
CA LEU A 190 -5.13 9.51 -1.82
C LEU A 190 -4.68 9.09 -3.22
N GLY A 191 -5.50 9.43 -4.23
CA GLY A 191 -5.06 9.49 -5.61
C GLY A 191 -4.12 10.67 -5.85
N ASN A 192 -3.54 10.76 -7.05
CA ASN A 192 -2.60 11.82 -7.39
C ASN A 192 -3.11 12.70 -8.54
N VAL A 193 -3.02 14.01 -8.37
CA VAL A 193 -3.14 15.02 -9.44
C VAL A 193 -1.77 15.69 -9.57
N PHE A 194 -1.00 15.29 -10.57
CA PHE A 194 0.38 15.77 -10.77
C PHE A 194 0.50 16.59 -12.05
N LEU A 195 0.53 17.92 -11.91
CA LEU A 195 0.81 18.86 -13.00
C LEU A 195 2.33 18.94 -13.16
N PRO A 196 2.94 18.30 -14.18
CA PRO A 196 4.39 18.11 -14.20
C PRO A 196 5.17 19.41 -14.44
N PRO A 197 6.45 19.49 -14.06
CA PRO A 197 7.34 20.57 -14.48
C PRO A 197 7.42 20.68 -16.01
N ILE A 198 7.59 21.91 -16.52
CA ILE A 198 7.80 22.17 -17.96
C ILE A 198 8.95 21.33 -18.54
N ALA A 199 10.04 21.16 -17.77
CA ALA A 199 11.19 20.35 -18.16
C ALA A 199 10.87 18.85 -18.38
N TYR A 200 9.74 18.38 -17.86
CA TYR A 200 9.25 17.01 -17.99
C TYR A 200 7.94 16.92 -18.79
N GLY A 201 7.70 17.90 -19.67
CA GLY A 201 6.54 17.93 -20.55
C GLY A 201 5.29 18.52 -19.92
N GLY A 202 5.42 19.24 -18.79
CA GLY A 202 4.32 19.99 -18.20
C GLY A 202 3.70 20.97 -19.19
N ASP A 203 2.36 21.03 -19.20
CA ASP A 203 1.60 21.93 -20.06
C ASP A 203 0.58 22.72 -19.23
N LEU A 204 0.71 24.05 -19.25
CA LEU A 204 -0.14 24.95 -18.48
C LEU A 204 -1.62 24.87 -18.91
N ARG A 205 -1.92 24.37 -20.13
CA ARG A 205 -3.28 24.05 -20.57
C ARG A 205 -3.98 23.13 -19.58
N TRP A 206 -3.33 22.07 -19.11
CA TRP A 206 -3.93 21.12 -18.17
C TRP A 206 -4.22 21.75 -16.81
N THR A 207 -3.38 22.69 -16.36
CA THR A 207 -3.65 23.45 -15.13
C THR A 207 -4.91 24.31 -15.30
N ARG A 208 -5.09 24.92 -16.48
CA ARG A 208 -6.28 25.73 -16.80
C ARG A 208 -7.54 24.89 -16.90
N ASP A 209 -7.47 23.71 -17.51
CA ASP A 209 -8.58 22.76 -17.62
C ASP A 209 -9.02 22.27 -16.25
N LEU A 210 -8.06 21.93 -15.37
CA LEU A 210 -8.34 21.48 -14.00
C LEU A 210 -9.17 22.51 -13.22
N VAL A 211 -8.83 23.79 -13.35
CA VAL A 211 -9.46 24.90 -12.60
C VAL A 211 -10.51 25.65 -13.42
N GLN A 212 -10.95 25.09 -14.56
CA GLN A 212 -11.97 25.70 -15.39
C GLN A 212 -13.30 25.77 -14.64
N ARG A 213 -13.99 26.91 -14.79
CA ARG A 213 -15.34 27.11 -14.26
C ARG A 213 -16.37 26.98 -15.36
N ASP A 214 -17.53 26.42 -15.02
CA ASP A 214 -18.70 26.44 -15.90
C ASP A 214 -19.41 27.81 -15.87
N SER A 215 -20.49 27.94 -16.65
CA SER A 215 -21.30 29.17 -16.72
C SER A 215 -21.96 29.55 -15.38
N LEU A 216 -22.04 28.63 -14.42
CA LEU A 216 -22.56 28.85 -13.07
C LEU A 216 -21.43 29.11 -12.04
N GLY A 217 -20.18 29.22 -12.50
CA GLY A 217 -19.02 29.47 -11.64
C GLY A 217 -18.54 28.25 -10.85
N ARG A 218 -19.08 27.05 -11.11
CA ARG A 218 -18.69 25.80 -10.44
C ARG A 218 -17.44 25.22 -11.08
N TYR A 219 -16.75 24.34 -10.38
CA TYR A 219 -15.55 23.62 -10.88
C TYR A 219 -15.93 22.17 -11.27
N PRO A 220 -16.17 21.84 -12.56
CA PRO A 220 -16.67 20.53 -12.95
C PRO A 220 -15.68 19.39 -12.67
N ILE A 221 -14.37 19.64 -12.85
CA ILE A 221 -13.34 18.62 -12.60
C ILE A 221 -13.24 18.29 -11.11
N ALA A 222 -13.46 19.25 -10.21
CA ALA A 222 -13.54 18.97 -8.78
C ALA A 222 -14.66 17.96 -8.46
N ALA A 223 -15.84 18.13 -9.07
CA ALA A 223 -16.94 17.18 -8.93
C ALA A 223 -16.61 15.79 -9.52
N LYS A 224 -15.86 15.73 -10.64
CA LYS A 224 -15.40 14.47 -11.22
C LYS A 224 -14.41 13.73 -10.32
N LEU A 225 -13.45 14.43 -9.73
CA LEU A 225 -12.50 13.86 -8.78
C LEU A 225 -13.21 13.25 -7.55
N VAL A 226 -14.26 13.91 -7.04
CA VAL A 226 -15.11 13.35 -5.97
C VAL A 226 -15.88 12.12 -6.46
N ALA A 227 -16.45 12.17 -7.68
CA ALA A 227 -17.18 11.04 -8.24
C ALA A 227 -16.29 9.80 -8.44
N VAL A 228 -15.06 9.98 -8.91
CA VAL A 228 -14.06 8.91 -9.04
C VAL A 228 -13.71 8.35 -7.66
N ALA A 229 -13.34 9.18 -6.69
CA ALA A 229 -12.98 8.74 -5.34
C ALA A 229 -14.09 7.90 -4.70
N ARG A 230 -15.35 8.29 -4.88
CA ARG A 230 -16.52 7.54 -4.38
C ARG A 230 -16.77 6.23 -5.12
N ALA A 231 -16.65 6.22 -6.44
CA ALA A 231 -16.89 5.02 -7.24
C ALA A 231 -15.80 3.96 -7.01
N TYR A 232 -14.55 4.41 -6.83
CA TYR A 232 -13.40 3.54 -6.57
C TYR A 232 -13.22 3.21 -5.08
N GLY A 233 -13.78 4.03 -4.19
CA GLY A 233 -13.74 3.81 -2.74
C GLY A 233 -12.42 4.20 -2.07
N PHE A 234 -11.79 5.31 -2.47
CA PHE A 234 -10.59 5.86 -1.82
C PHE A 234 -10.83 7.27 -1.24
N ASP A 235 -9.86 7.81 -0.51
CA ASP A 235 -10.09 8.88 0.48
C ASP A 235 -9.75 10.30 0.02
N GLY A 236 -9.51 10.55 -1.26
CA GLY A 236 -9.29 11.91 -1.79
C GLY A 236 -8.01 12.05 -2.62
N TRP A 237 -7.41 13.24 -2.62
CA TRP A 237 -6.42 13.62 -3.64
C TRP A 237 -5.24 14.40 -3.10
N PHE A 238 -4.03 13.98 -3.50
CA PHE A 238 -2.83 14.78 -3.44
C PHE A 238 -2.75 15.64 -4.70
N VAL A 239 -2.61 16.96 -4.54
CA VAL A 239 -2.53 17.92 -5.65
C VAL A 239 -1.15 18.53 -5.68
N ASN A 240 -0.40 18.18 -6.72
CA ASN A 240 0.94 18.67 -6.98
C ASN A 240 0.98 19.54 -8.22
N ALA A 241 1.11 20.85 -8.03
CA ALA A 241 1.09 21.85 -9.10
C ALA A 241 2.49 22.37 -9.42
N GLU A 242 3.26 21.63 -10.25
CA GLU A 242 4.64 22.01 -10.61
C GLU A 242 4.79 22.60 -12.03
N THR A 243 3.68 22.81 -12.74
CA THR A 243 3.71 23.45 -14.06
C THR A 243 3.81 24.97 -13.92
N ASP A 244 4.99 25.53 -14.21
CA ASP A 244 5.21 26.98 -14.18
C ASP A 244 4.56 27.72 -15.38
N GLY A 245 4.49 29.06 -15.29
CA GLY A 245 3.93 29.94 -16.32
C GLY A 245 2.57 30.53 -15.96
N GLY A 246 2.07 30.26 -14.75
CA GLY A 246 0.83 30.84 -14.24
C GLY A 246 0.96 32.28 -13.75
N ASP A 247 -0.18 32.86 -13.41
CA ASP A 247 -0.34 34.20 -12.84
C ASP A 247 -1.24 34.16 -11.58
N SER A 248 -1.39 35.30 -10.91
CA SER A 248 -2.18 35.39 -9.67
C SER A 248 -3.67 35.09 -9.90
N VAL A 249 -4.17 35.25 -11.13
CA VAL A 249 -5.53 34.86 -11.52
C VAL A 249 -5.65 33.34 -11.52
N LEU A 250 -4.68 32.63 -12.10
CA LEU A 250 -4.64 31.17 -12.08
C LEU A 250 -4.47 30.63 -10.65
N ALA A 251 -3.63 31.27 -9.82
CA ALA A 251 -3.49 30.93 -8.40
C ALA A 251 -4.83 31.07 -7.65
N THR A 252 -5.55 32.16 -7.88
CA THR A 252 -6.88 32.37 -7.30
C THR A 252 -7.87 31.29 -7.76
N ARG A 253 -7.83 30.90 -9.04
CA ARG A 253 -8.66 29.80 -9.55
C ARG A 253 -8.30 28.46 -8.93
N MET A 254 -7.02 28.17 -8.74
CA MET A 254 -6.54 26.96 -8.06
C MET A 254 -7.04 26.89 -6.62
N ARG A 255 -6.94 27.99 -5.85
CA ARG A 255 -7.53 28.04 -4.50
C ARG A 255 -9.04 27.79 -4.50
N GLY A 256 -9.77 28.41 -5.43
CA GLY A 256 -11.20 28.17 -5.59
C GLY A 256 -11.53 26.72 -5.97
N PHE A 257 -10.71 26.10 -6.82
CA PHE A 257 -10.82 24.68 -7.17
C PHE A 257 -10.59 23.77 -5.96
N LEU A 258 -9.54 23.99 -5.18
CA LEU A 258 -9.23 23.21 -3.97
C LEU A 258 -10.38 23.31 -2.96
N ARG A 259 -10.93 24.50 -2.73
CA ARG A 259 -12.11 24.68 -1.87
C ARG A 259 -13.33 23.93 -2.39
N ALA A 260 -13.61 24.00 -3.70
CA ALA A 260 -14.73 23.30 -4.30
C ALA A 260 -14.56 21.77 -4.19
N LEU A 261 -13.35 21.27 -4.41
CA LEU A 261 -12.99 19.86 -4.27
C LEU A 261 -13.15 19.38 -2.82
N ARG A 262 -12.61 20.14 -1.85
CA ARG A 262 -12.78 19.87 -0.43
C ARG A 262 -14.25 19.87 -0.03
N ALA A 263 -15.00 20.93 -0.36
CA ALA A 263 -16.40 21.06 0.02
C ALA A 263 -17.29 19.97 -0.58
N ALA A 264 -17.04 19.58 -1.83
CA ALA A 264 -17.77 18.48 -2.48
C ALA A 264 -17.39 17.11 -1.90
N GLY A 265 -16.16 16.94 -1.41
CA GLY A 265 -15.64 15.70 -0.84
C GLY A 265 -15.95 15.50 0.66
N GLU A 266 -16.13 16.58 1.42
CA GLU A 266 -16.35 16.56 2.87
C GLU A 266 -17.52 15.66 3.33
N PRO A 267 -18.70 15.63 2.68
CA PRO A 267 -19.79 14.73 3.06
C PRO A 267 -19.45 13.24 2.95
N TYR A 268 -18.39 12.91 2.20
CA TYR A 268 -17.89 11.55 1.99
C TYR A 268 -16.58 11.29 2.75
N GLY A 269 -16.13 12.24 3.56
CA GLY A 269 -14.90 12.15 4.33
C GLY A 269 -13.62 12.19 3.49
N LEU A 270 -13.67 12.70 2.25
CA LEU A 270 -12.49 12.84 1.39
C LEU A 270 -11.55 13.94 1.91
N ARG A 271 -10.25 13.77 1.67
CA ARG A 271 -9.18 14.67 2.09
C ARG A 271 -8.36 15.18 0.91
N ILE A 272 -7.87 16.41 1.05
CA ILE A 272 -7.02 17.07 0.06
C ILE A 272 -5.68 17.45 0.66
N THR A 273 -4.61 17.00 0.02
CA THR A 273 -3.24 17.37 0.37
C THR A 273 -2.65 18.26 -0.71
N TRP A 274 -2.15 19.42 -0.34
CA TRP A 274 -1.50 20.36 -1.26
C TRP A 274 0.03 20.23 -1.20
N TYR A 275 0.71 20.21 -2.35
CA TYR A 275 2.18 20.27 -2.40
C TYR A 275 2.69 21.72 -2.52
N ASP A 276 3.71 22.06 -1.75
CA ASP A 276 4.41 23.35 -1.77
C ASP A 276 5.17 23.58 -3.09
N ALA A 277 4.47 24.01 -4.15
CA ALA A 277 5.05 24.34 -5.45
C ALA A 277 4.47 25.63 -6.05
N MET A 278 3.27 25.59 -6.64
CA MET A 278 2.59 26.80 -7.14
C MET A 278 2.28 27.75 -5.98
N ASN A 279 2.68 29.02 -6.09
CA ASN A 279 2.45 30.01 -5.03
C ASN A 279 1.38 31.03 -5.40
N SER A 280 1.12 32.00 -4.52
CA SER A 280 0.05 33.00 -4.65
C SER A 280 0.21 33.92 -5.87
N THR A 281 1.42 34.01 -6.44
CA THR A 281 1.70 34.72 -7.70
C THR A 281 1.36 33.90 -8.95
N GLY A 282 1.06 32.61 -8.80
CA GLY A 282 0.81 31.65 -9.89
C GLY A 282 2.06 31.02 -10.48
N ARG A 283 3.25 31.47 -10.06
CA ARG A 283 4.52 30.86 -10.41
C ARG A 283 4.78 29.63 -9.55
N VAL A 284 5.58 28.71 -10.09
CA VAL A 284 6.16 27.63 -9.29
C VAL A 284 7.35 28.19 -8.55
N GLY A 285 7.25 28.17 -7.23
CA GLY A 285 8.31 28.52 -6.31
C GLY A 285 8.06 27.70 -5.07
N TRP A 286 8.79 26.60 -4.95
CA TRP A 286 8.78 25.79 -3.75
C TRP A 286 9.33 26.65 -2.59
N GLN A 287 8.72 26.66 -1.40
CA GLN A 287 9.18 27.51 -0.29
C GLN A 287 10.08 26.74 0.69
N GLY A 288 9.83 25.45 0.91
CA GLY A 288 10.44 24.70 2.02
C GLY A 288 9.91 25.18 3.38
N GLU A 289 8.74 25.82 3.38
CA GLU A 289 8.01 26.30 4.56
C GLU A 289 6.56 26.61 4.20
N LEU A 290 5.70 26.69 5.22
CA LEU A 290 4.42 27.39 5.14
C LEU A 290 4.70 28.88 5.38
N ASP A 291 4.34 29.74 4.42
CA ASP A 291 4.65 31.17 4.46
C ASP A 291 3.56 32.05 3.79
N ALA A 292 3.84 33.34 3.61
CA ALA A 292 2.90 34.26 2.96
C ALA A 292 2.62 33.94 1.49
N LEU A 293 3.53 33.24 0.80
CA LEU A 293 3.39 32.89 -0.61
C LEU A 293 2.50 31.65 -0.82
N ASN A 294 2.41 30.74 0.14
CA ASN A 294 1.65 29.50 -0.03
C ASN A 294 0.55 29.25 1.04
N GLN A 295 0.47 30.05 2.12
CA GLN A 295 -0.51 29.82 3.20
C GLN A 295 -1.95 29.77 2.70
N GLU A 296 -2.33 30.56 1.69
CA GLU A 296 -3.70 30.59 1.19
C GLU A 296 -4.12 29.30 0.47
N PHE A 297 -3.20 28.40 0.14
CA PHE A 297 -3.55 27.06 -0.36
C PHE A 297 -3.78 26.05 0.77
N PHE A 298 -3.37 26.38 2.00
CA PHE A 298 -3.58 25.59 3.20
C PHE A 298 -4.79 26.08 4.01
N GLU A 299 -4.78 27.36 4.38
CA GLU A 299 -5.82 28.08 5.12
C GLU A 299 -5.88 29.53 4.60
N ASP A 300 -7.06 30.01 4.23
CA ASP A 300 -7.24 31.41 3.85
C ASP A 300 -8.35 32.08 4.67
N ARG A 301 -8.66 33.35 4.36
CA ARG A 301 -9.66 34.13 5.11
C ARG A 301 -11.07 33.52 5.17
N ALA A 302 -11.40 32.57 4.28
CA ALA A 302 -12.69 31.89 4.28
C ALA A 302 -12.64 30.51 4.95
N GLY A 303 -11.48 30.13 5.48
CA GLY A 303 -11.24 28.88 6.19
C GLY A 303 -10.32 27.91 5.44
N ARG A 304 -10.45 26.64 5.82
CA ARG A 304 -9.65 25.52 5.32
C ARG A 304 -9.77 25.32 3.81
N VAL A 305 -8.63 25.38 3.11
CA VAL A 305 -8.50 25.14 1.67
C VAL A 305 -8.02 23.72 1.38
N ALA A 306 -6.99 23.26 2.09
CA ALA A 306 -6.51 21.88 2.06
C ALA A 306 -6.46 21.29 3.48
N ASP A 307 -6.63 19.97 3.60
CA ASP A 307 -6.59 19.28 4.88
C ASP A 307 -5.18 19.12 5.43
N THR A 308 -4.21 18.92 4.54
CA THR A 308 -2.78 18.82 4.85
C THR A 308 -1.95 19.50 3.77
N MET A 309 -0.71 19.85 4.10
CA MET A 309 0.25 20.42 3.17
C MET A 309 1.57 19.65 3.22
N PHE A 310 2.07 19.25 2.05
CA PHE A 310 3.37 18.62 1.90
C PHE A 310 4.41 19.69 1.58
N VAL A 311 5.28 19.97 2.55
CA VAL A 311 6.28 21.04 2.53
C VAL A 311 7.53 20.54 1.82
N ASP A 312 7.96 21.26 0.79
CA ASP A 312 9.05 20.86 -0.12
C ASP A 312 10.38 20.59 0.61
N PHE A 313 11.23 19.76 0.01
CA PHE A 313 12.49 19.24 0.55
C PHE A 313 13.54 20.29 0.99
N ARG A 314 13.38 21.57 0.63
CA ARG A 314 14.34 22.65 0.93
C ARG A 314 14.14 23.29 2.31
N TRP A 315 13.38 22.63 3.19
CA TRP A 315 13.17 23.09 4.55
C TRP A 315 14.46 23.09 5.39
N THR A 316 14.44 23.87 6.48
CA THR A 316 15.49 23.95 7.51
C THR A 316 14.82 23.92 8.89
N ALA A 317 15.59 23.69 9.96
CA ALA A 317 15.07 23.77 11.33
C ALA A 317 14.32 25.09 11.61
N ARG A 318 14.84 26.22 11.13
CA ARG A 318 14.21 27.52 11.28
C ARG A 318 12.90 27.63 10.50
N SER A 319 12.88 27.17 9.25
CA SER A 319 11.71 27.28 8.36
C SER A 319 10.57 26.37 8.83
N LEU A 320 10.86 25.16 9.33
CA LEU A 320 9.86 24.28 9.92
C LEU A 320 9.29 24.81 11.24
N ALA A 321 10.14 25.38 12.11
CA ALA A 321 9.66 26.03 13.34
C ALA A 321 8.74 27.22 13.01
N ALA A 322 9.11 28.05 12.02
CA ALA A 322 8.28 29.15 11.55
C ALA A 322 6.96 28.66 10.96
N SER A 323 7.00 27.56 10.18
CA SER A 323 5.82 26.92 9.58
C SER A 323 4.85 26.42 10.65
N GLY A 324 5.34 25.72 11.67
CA GLY A 324 4.52 25.23 12.78
C GLY A 324 3.88 26.38 13.57
N ALA A 325 4.63 27.46 13.82
CA ALA A 325 4.10 28.65 14.47
C ALA A 325 3.05 29.37 13.61
N LEU A 326 3.23 29.42 12.28
CA LEU A 326 2.25 29.99 11.36
C LEU A 326 0.98 29.14 11.30
N ALA A 327 1.10 27.81 11.22
CA ALA A 327 -0.06 26.90 11.28
C ALA A 327 -0.89 27.16 12.56
N ALA A 328 -0.23 27.27 13.72
CA ALA A 328 -0.90 27.59 14.97
C ALA A 328 -1.61 28.97 14.93
N ARG A 329 -0.99 30.01 14.36
CA ARG A 329 -1.64 31.33 14.17
C ARG A 329 -2.85 31.28 13.22
N LEU A 330 -2.83 30.36 12.25
CA LEU A 330 -3.93 30.09 11.34
C LEU A 330 -5.01 29.18 11.96
N GLY A 331 -4.88 28.77 13.23
CA GLY A 331 -5.82 27.87 13.90
C GLY A 331 -5.72 26.42 13.42
N ARG A 332 -4.58 26.04 12.84
CA ARG A 332 -4.30 24.72 12.27
C ARG A 332 -3.24 23.99 13.08
N SER A 333 -3.28 22.66 13.06
CA SER A 333 -2.26 21.87 13.75
C SER A 333 -0.95 21.90 12.95
N PRO A 334 0.22 22.07 13.59
CA PRO A 334 1.49 21.94 12.89
C PRO A 334 1.72 20.51 12.33
N TYR A 335 1.03 19.50 12.87
CA TYR A 335 1.07 18.12 12.39
C TYR A 335 0.19 17.88 11.15
N GLU A 336 -0.50 18.90 10.64
CA GLU A 336 -1.11 18.90 9.29
C GLU A 336 -0.11 19.33 8.19
N LEU A 337 1.14 19.64 8.56
CA LEU A 337 2.26 19.84 7.64
C LEU A 337 3.11 18.58 7.57
N TRP A 338 3.45 18.15 6.35
CA TRP A 338 4.36 17.04 6.07
C TRP A 338 5.71 17.59 5.59
N ALA A 339 6.72 17.67 6.46
CA ALA A 339 8.08 17.94 6.02
C ALA A 339 8.56 16.81 5.09
N ALA A 340 8.92 17.15 3.85
CA ALA A 340 9.32 16.16 2.86
C ALA A 340 10.66 15.50 3.19
N VAL A 341 10.71 14.17 3.14
CA VAL A 341 11.94 13.36 3.27
C VAL A 341 12.14 12.58 1.97
N ASP A 342 13.19 12.90 1.23
CA ASP A 342 13.52 12.24 -0.04
C ASP A 342 14.24 10.90 0.22
N THR A 343 13.54 9.79 0.01
CA THR A 343 14.10 8.45 0.17
C THR A 343 14.38 7.75 -1.16
N GLU A 344 14.08 8.38 -2.30
CA GLU A 344 14.05 7.73 -3.63
C GLU A 344 15.41 7.14 -4.02
N SER A 345 16.50 7.81 -3.65
CA SER A 345 17.85 7.43 -4.09
C SER A 345 18.70 6.77 -3.00
N ARG A 346 18.49 7.11 -1.74
CA ARG A 346 19.36 6.71 -0.62
C ARG A 346 18.62 6.07 0.55
N GLY A 347 17.29 6.04 0.54
CA GLY A 347 16.53 5.38 1.59
C GLY A 347 16.87 5.89 2.99
N TRP A 348 17.17 4.95 3.90
CA TRP A 348 17.62 5.27 5.25
C TRP A 348 18.99 5.96 5.31
N ASP A 349 19.79 5.93 4.23
CA ASP A 349 21.07 6.67 4.15
C ASP A 349 20.88 8.13 3.70
N THR A 350 19.64 8.60 3.53
CA THR A 350 19.36 10.02 3.26
C THR A 350 19.75 10.86 4.48
N PRO A 351 20.56 11.92 4.31
CA PRO A 351 20.85 12.84 5.40
C PRO A 351 19.62 13.69 5.73
N VAL A 352 19.12 13.57 6.96
CA VAL A 352 17.97 14.33 7.47
C VAL A 352 18.33 14.95 8.81
N ASP A 353 18.06 16.24 8.99
CA ASP A 353 18.09 16.87 10.30
C ASP A 353 16.82 16.49 11.07
N TRP A 354 16.82 15.34 11.74
CA TRP A 354 15.63 14.81 12.40
C TRP A 354 15.16 15.69 13.57
N ASP A 355 16.04 16.43 14.22
CA ASP A 355 15.68 17.31 15.33
C ASP A 355 15.02 18.62 14.87
N ALA A 356 15.11 18.95 13.58
CA ALA A 356 14.29 19.97 12.94
C ALA A 356 12.80 19.57 12.85
N VAL A 357 12.50 18.26 12.81
CA VAL A 357 11.17 17.73 12.54
C VAL A 357 10.55 17.11 13.80
N ILE A 358 11.24 16.14 14.41
CA ILE A 358 10.75 15.27 15.48
C ILE A 358 11.81 15.14 16.60
N PRO A 359 12.25 16.25 17.23
CA PRO A 359 13.26 16.23 18.30
C PRO A 359 12.86 15.31 19.47
N ARG A 360 13.83 14.69 20.14
CA ARG A 360 13.59 13.78 21.28
C ARG A 360 13.18 14.52 22.56
N GLU A 361 13.84 15.64 22.84
CA GLU A 361 13.78 16.36 24.13
C GLU A 361 12.63 17.36 24.26
N ARG A 362 11.82 17.54 23.21
CA ARG A 362 10.69 18.48 23.17
C ARG A 362 9.61 17.98 22.22
N ASP A 363 8.48 18.66 22.18
CA ASP A 363 7.42 18.32 21.23
C ASP A 363 7.92 18.37 19.78
N HIS A 364 7.39 17.45 18.98
CA HIS A 364 7.61 17.42 17.55
C HIS A 364 7.20 18.76 16.91
N VAL A 365 7.95 19.19 15.90
CA VAL A 365 7.77 20.48 15.23
C VAL A 365 6.64 20.41 14.21
N VAL A 366 6.63 19.38 13.38
CA VAL A 366 5.64 19.11 12.31
C VAL A 366 5.52 17.60 12.06
N GLY A 367 4.57 17.18 11.21
CA GLY A 367 4.57 15.82 10.64
C GLY A 367 5.61 15.70 9.51
N TYR A 368 5.77 14.51 8.95
CA TYR A 368 6.69 14.28 7.84
C TYR A 368 6.14 13.33 6.78
N GLY A 369 6.69 13.44 5.57
CA GLY A 369 6.24 12.70 4.41
C GLY A 369 7.41 12.01 3.70
N PHE A 370 7.37 10.69 3.56
CA PHE A 370 8.36 9.96 2.79
C PHE A 370 8.04 10.02 1.29
N TYR A 371 8.95 10.58 0.51
CA TYR A 371 8.93 10.48 -0.94
C TYR A 371 9.65 9.19 -1.37
N ARG A 372 8.90 8.27 -1.98
CA ARG A 372 9.37 7.01 -2.58
C ARG A 372 9.98 5.99 -1.60
N PRO A 373 9.32 5.66 -0.47
CA PRO A 373 9.85 4.68 0.49
C PRO A 373 9.91 3.26 -0.09
N GLU A 374 9.24 2.97 -1.22
CA GLU A 374 9.43 1.69 -1.92
C GLU A 374 10.84 1.48 -2.48
N TRP A 375 11.74 2.45 -2.30
CA TRP A 375 13.18 2.24 -2.36
C TRP A 375 13.62 1.00 -1.58
N THR A 376 12.99 0.64 -0.46
CA THR A 376 13.33 -0.56 0.34
C THR A 376 13.24 -1.86 -0.46
N LEU A 377 12.39 -1.89 -1.49
CA LEU A 377 12.39 -2.91 -2.52
C LEU A 377 13.31 -2.51 -3.69
N GLY A 378 13.15 -1.30 -4.23
CA GLY A 378 13.77 -0.87 -5.50
C GLY A 378 15.30 -0.92 -5.55
N HIS A 379 15.99 -0.76 -4.41
CA HIS A 379 17.45 -0.80 -4.35
C HIS A 379 18.06 -2.20 -4.30
N LEU A 380 17.25 -3.22 -4.00
CA LEU A 380 17.74 -4.58 -3.77
C LEU A 380 18.05 -5.31 -5.07
N SER A 381 19.21 -5.97 -5.12
CA SER A 381 19.55 -6.94 -6.16
C SER A 381 18.85 -8.28 -5.97
N ASP A 382 18.67 -8.69 -4.70
CA ASP A 382 17.85 -9.84 -4.33
C ASP A 382 16.38 -9.41 -4.28
N ARG A 383 15.59 -9.89 -5.25
CA ARG A 383 14.17 -9.54 -5.43
C ARG A 383 13.24 -10.48 -4.65
N SER A 384 13.77 -11.27 -3.72
CA SER A 384 12.95 -12.16 -2.89
C SER A 384 12.11 -11.39 -1.86
N PRO A 385 10.93 -11.92 -1.50
CA PRO A 385 10.13 -11.40 -0.39
C PRO A 385 10.93 -11.23 0.92
N ASP A 386 11.79 -12.20 1.27
CA ASP A 386 12.62 -12.17 2.48
C ASP A 386 13.62 -11.01 2.49
N ALA A 387 14.27 -10.72 1.36
CA ALA A 387 15.17 -9.58 1.25
C ALA A 387 14.42 -8.25 1.39
N PHE A 388 13.28 -8.13 0.71
CA PHE A 388 12.41 -6.96 0.81
C PHE A 388 11.95 -6.70 2.24
N HIS A 389 11.32 -7.67 2.91
CA HIS A 389 10.77 -7.46 4.25
C HIS A 389 11.86 -7.16 5.29
N ARG A 390 13.08 -7.70 5.15
CA ARG A 390 14.21 -7.32 6.01
C ARG A 390 14.63 -5.86 5.81
N ALA A 391 14.70 -5.39 4.56
CA ALA A 391 14.98 -3.99 4.27
C ALA A 391 13.86 -3.08 4.80
N ASP A 392 12.60 -3.44 4.55
CA ASP A 392 11.45 -2.67 5.01
C ASP A 392 11.38 -2.61 6.55
N ASP A 393 11.57 -3.74 7.24
CA ASP A 393 11.64 -3.78 8.72
C ASP A 393 12.74 -2.86 9.27
N ARG A 394 13.91 -2.79 8.64
CA ARG A 394 14.97 -1.85 9.01
C ARG A 394 14.55 -0.40 8.80
N PHE A 395 13.96 -0.07 7.65
CA PHE A 395 13.52 1.29 7.34
C PHE A 395 12.53 1.83 8.38
N TRP A 396 11.53 1.01 8.72
CA TRP A 396 10.41 1.41 9.57
C TRP A 396 10.70 1.24 11.07
N THR A 397 11.50 0.24 11.46
CA THR A 397 11.73 -0.13 12.88
C THR A 397 13.14 0.20 13.38
N GLY A 398 14.11 0.36 12.48
CA GLY A 398 15.52 0.58 12.82
C GLY A 398 16.31 -0.72 13.00
N ASP A 399 17.62 -0.58 13.25
CA ASP A 399 18.59 -1.68 13.17
C ASP A 399 18.39 -2.80 14.21
N SER A 400 17.74 -2.50 15.35
CA SER A 400 17.45 -3.52 16.37
C SER A 400 16.34 -4.49 15.93
N LEU A 401 15.49 -4.05 14.99
CA LEU A 401 14.23 -4.71 14.68
C LEU A 401 13.44 -5.00 15.97
N ASP A 402 13.42 -4.05 16.91
CA ASP A 402 12.63 -4.08 18.15
C ASP A 402 12.31 -2.63 18.56
N PRO A 403 11.06 -2.15 18.39
CA PRO A 403 10.72 -0.78 18.74
C PRO A 403 10.63 -0.54 20.25
N ALA A 404 10.61 -1.59 21.09
CA ALA A 404 10.69 -1.44 22.55
C ALA A 404 12.13 -1.29 23.04
N ARG A 405 13.11 -1.74 22.25
CA ARG A 405 14.55 -1.62 22.51
C ARG A 405 15.26 -1.14 21.24
N PRO A 406 15.07 0.13 20.88
CA PRO A 406 15.70 0.69 19.68
C PRO A 406 17.22 0.63 19.79
N ALA A 407 17.89 0.37 18.67
CA ALA A 407 19.34 0.56 18.58
C ALA A 407 19.69 2.06 18.66
N PRO A 408 20.92 2.42 19.07
CA PRO A 408 21.38 3.80 18.97
C PRO A 408 21.20 4.36 17.55
N GLU A 409 20.72 5.61 17.46
CA GLU A 409 20.46 6.27 16.18
C GLU A 409 21.77 6.52 15.41
N THR A 410 21.85 6.02 14.17
CA THR A 410 23.00 6.15 13.27
C THR A 410 22.67 7.03 12.05
N GLY A 411 22.04 8.18 12.28
CA GLY A 411 21.63 9.15 11.26
C GLY A 411 20.23 8.94 10.67
N TRP A 412 19.68 7.72 10.77
CA TRP A 412 18.29 7.44 10.44
C TRP A 412 17.41 7.29 11.67
N ARG A 413 16.38 8.13 11.80
CA ARG A 413 15.36 8.01 12.84
C ARG A 413 14.18 7.20 12.31
N ALA A 414 14.20 5.89 12.58
CA ALA A 414 13.14 5.00 12.13
C ALA A 414 11.79 5.37 12.76
N PRO A 415 10.67 5.37 11.98
CA PRO A 415 9.33 5.70 12.43
C PRO A 415 8.91 5.07 13.76
N ALA A 416 9.14 3.78 13.94
CA ALA A 416 8.71 3.06 15.14
C ALA A 416 9.40 3.53 16.43
N THR A 417 10.49 4.30 16.32
CA THR A 417 11.20 4.86 17.47
C THR A 417 10.69 6.24 17.86
N ALA A 418 9.92 6.92 17.00
CA ALA A 418 9.55 8.32 17.17
C ALA A 418 8.04 8.56 17.17
N VAL A 419 7.27 7.77 16.44
CA VAL A 419 5.80 7.91 16.35
C VAL A 419 5.15 6.65 16.92
N ALA A 420 4.16 6.85 17.79
CA ALA A 420 3.41 5.74 18.38
C ALA A 420 2.70 4.89 17.31
N ASP A 421 2.72 3.56 17.48
CA ASP A 421 2.02 2.65 16.59
C ASP A 421 0.49 2.82 16.68
N ARG A 422 -0.21 2.48 15.60
CA ARG A 422 -1.68 2.39 15.54
C ARG A 422 -2.12 0.95 15.32
N SER A 423 -3.30 0.60 15.85
CA SER A 423 -3.92 -0.71 15.63
C SER A 423 -5.39 -0.58 15.26
N THR A 424 -5.87 -1.54 14.48
CA THR A 424 -7.29 -1.71 14.07
C THR A 424 -7.93 -2.95 14.67
N VAL A 425 -7.19 -3.71 15.49
CA VAL A 425 -7.66 -4.97 16.10
C VAL A 425 -8.52 -4.66 17.32
N ALA A 426 -9.78 -4.28 17.08
CA ALA A 426 -10.71 -3.80 18.10
C ALA A 426 -12.07 -4.52 18.13
N ALA A 427 -12.26 -5.57 17.33
CA ALA A 427 -13.51 -6.33 17.27
C ALA A 427 -13.30 -7.82 17.03
N LEU A 428 -14.25 -8.65 17.50
CA LEU A 428 -14.29 -10.08 17.25
C LEU A 428 -15.21 -10.43 16.06
N PRO A 429 -14.82 -11.42 15.23
CA PRO A 429 -13.62 -12.24 15.35
C PRO A 429 -12.40 -11.51 14.76
N PHE A 430 -11.22 -11.95 15.15
CA PHE A 430 -9.95 -11.50 14.59
C PHE A 430 -9.12 -12.72 14.20
N ALA A 431 -8.51 -12.72 13.02
CA ALA A 431 -7.46 -13.67 12.69
C ALA A 431 -6.36 -13.03 11.85
N CYS A 432 -5.19 -13.66 11.89
CA CYS A 432 -4.02 -13.32 11.11
C CYS A 432 -3.29 -14.61 10.76
N ALA A 433 -3.18 -14.92 9.48
CA ALA A 433 -2.35 -16.01 8.93
C ALA A 433 -0.97 -15.51 8.50
N PHE A 434 -0.63 -14.26 8.85
CA PHE A 434 0.61 -13.58 8.48
C PHE A 434 0.78 -13.45 6.97
N ASN A 435 -0.31 -13.44 6.19
CA ASN A 435 -0.26 -13.22 4.75
C ASN A 435 0.13 -11.77 4.45
N THR A 436 1.28 -11.56 3.80
CA THR A 436 1.77 -10.21 3.47
C THR A 436 1.15 -9.61 2.21
N GLY A 437 0.26 -10.33 1.52
CA GLY A 437 -0.31 -9.88 0.24
C GLY A 437 0.55 -10.23 -0.98
N HIS A 438 1.60 -11.03 -0.80
CA HIS A 438 2.35 -11.69 -1.86
C HIS A 438 2.93 -13.01 -1.36
N GLY A 439 3.46 -13.83 -2.27
CA GLY A 439 4.14 -15.06 -1.88
C GLY A 439 4.71 -15.82 -3.07
N LEU A 440 5.63 -16.73 -2.77
CA LEU A 440 6.23 -17.63 -3.77
C LEU A 440 5.28 -18.77 -4.16
N ARG A 441 4.35 -19.09 -3.26
CA ARG A 441 3.30 -20.11 -3.42
C ARG A 441 2.03 -19.62 -2.71
N TRP A 442 0.92 -20.31 -2.94
CA TRP A 442 -0.31 -20.15 -2.18
C TRP A 442 -0.64 -21.42 -1.39
N TYR A 443 -0.88 -21.25 -0.10
CA TYR A 443 -1.18 -22.32 0.85
C TYR A 443 -2.63 -22.26 1.32
N GLU A 444 -3.27 -23.43 1.46
CA GLU A 444 -4.55 -23.64 2.12
C GLU A 444 -4.41 -24.80 3.11
N ASP A 445 -4.70 -24.55 4.38
CA ASP A 445 -4.55 -25.53 5.46
C ASP A 445 -3.17 -26.21 5.49
N GLY A 446 -2.12 -25.45 5.18
CA GLY A 446 -0.73 -25.94 5.12
C GLY A 446 -0.36 -26.71 3.86
N LYS A 447 -1.27 -26.81 2.87
CA LYS A 447 -1.02 -27.47 1.59
C LYS A 447 -0.87 -26.45 0.49
N VAL A 448 0.13 -26.63 -0.37
CA VAL A 448 0.29 -25.81 -1.57
C VAL A 448 -0.84 -26.12 -2.54
N THR A 449 -1.65 -25.11 -2.88
CA THR A 449 -2.67 -25.20 -3.94
C THR A 449 -2.28 -24.39 -5.19
N SER A 450 -1.20 -23.61 -5.12
CA SER A 450 -0.53 -23.04 -6.30
C SER A 450 0.98 -22.86 -6.02
N ASP A 451 1.81 -23.36 -6.94
CA ASP A 451 3.26 -23.15 -6.94
C ASP A 451 3.69 -21.87 -7.68
N ALA A 452 2.73 -21.08 -8.18
CA ALA A 452 3.03 -19.84 -8.88
C ALA A 452 3.26 -18.68 -7.90
N PRO A 453 4.27 -17.82 -8.13
CA PRO A 453 4.43 -16.60 -7.36
C PRO A 453 3.30 -15.62 -7.68
N TRP A 454 2.92 -14.81 -6.70
CA TRP A 454 1.77 -13.92 -6.80
C TRP A 454 1.92 -12.70 -5.90
N ASN A 455 1.26 -11.59 -6.28
CA ASN A 455 0.95 -10.48 -5.40
C ASN A 455 -0.50 -10.05 -5.62
N HIS A 456 -1.18 -9.71 -4.52
CA HIS A 456 -2.45 -9.00 -4.49
C HIS A 456 -2.62 -8.43 -3.08
N LEU A 457 -2.22 -7.16 -2.89
CA LEU A 457 -2.13 -6.54 -1.56
C LEU A 457 -3.46 -6.56 -0.79
N GLY A 458 -4.61 -6.52 -1.48
CA GLY A 458 -5.93 -6.64 -0.84
C GLY A 458 -6.15 -7.93 -0.05
N LEU A 459 -5.35 -8.99 -0.29
CA LEU A 459 -5.40 -10.24 0.48
C LEU A 459 -4.58 -10.20 1.77
N GLN A 460 -3.77 -9.16 1.98
CA GLN A 460 -2.91 -8.98 3.14
C GLN A 460 -3.69 -8.97 4.46
N ASP A 461 -3.15 -9.63 5.47
CA ASP A 461 -3.68 -9.64 6.83
C ASP A 461 -3.32 -8.37 7.61
N ARG A 462 -4.00 -8.16 8.73
CA ARG A 462 -3.54 -7.19 9.74
C ARG A 462 -2.33 -7.80 10.44
N LEU A 463 -1.13 -7.40 10.05
CA LEU A 463 0.13 -7.90 10.62
C LEU A 463 0.48 -7.22 11.95
N PRO A 464 1.39 -7.81 12.74
CA PRO A 464 1.98 -7.16 13.91
C PRO A 464 2.52 -5.76 13.59
N GLY A 465 1.99 -4.73 14.28
CA GLY A 465 2.43 -3.35 14.10
C GLY A 465 3.83 -3.10 14.68
N ARG A 466 4.24 -3.87 15.69
CA ARG A 466 5.55 -3.79 16.34
C ARG A 466 6.40 -4.98 15.92
N ARG A 467 7.48 -4.74 15.18
CA ARG A 467 8.30 -5.82 14.61
C ARG A 467 9.77 -5.65 14.98
N TRP A 468 10.30 -6.45 15.90
CA TRP A 468 9.66 -7.47 16.74
C TRP A 468 10.02 -7.21 18.21
N VAL A 469 8.98 -7.10 19.03
CA VAL A 469 9.13 -7.03 20.49
C VAL A 469 9.36 -8.44 21.00
N VAL A 470 10.59 -8.72 21.46
CA VAL A 470 11.05 -10.07 21.84
C VAL A 470 11.62 -10.09 23.25
N GLU A 471 10.89 -10.59 24.24
CA GLU A 471 11.34 -10.67 25.63
C GLU A 471 11.94 -12.04 25.94
N THR A 472 13.14 -12.07 26.51
CA THR A 472 13.83 -13.29 26.94
C THR A 472 14.98 -12.94 27.88
N ASP A 473 15.23 -13.78 28.88
CA ASP A 473 16.43 -13.72 29.74
C ASP A 473 17.64 -14.41 29.10
N GLY A 474 17.44 -15.04 27.93
CA GLY A 474 18.43 -15.80 27.20
C GLY A 474 18.92 -15.10 25.94
N VAL A 475 19.40 -15.89 24.99
CA VAL A 475 19.82 -15.39 23.68
C VAL A 475 18.59 -15.00 22.85
N ARG A 476 18.58 -13.78 22.31
CA ARG A 476 17.52 -13.31 21.40
C ARG A 476 17.55 -14.12 20.09
N PRO A 477 16.47 -14.83 19.72
CA PRO A 477 16.40 -15.52 18.44
C PRO A 477 16.14 -14.54 17.29
N ALA A 478 16.31 -15.02 16.06
CA ALA A 478 15.80 -14.33 14.89
C ALA A 478 14.27 -14.49 14.82
N VAL A 479 13.56 -13.39 14.61
CA VAL A 479 12.12 -13.37 14.33
C VAL A 479 11.90 -12.65 13.02
N THR A 480 11.26 -13.31 12.05
CA THR A 480 11.02 -12.76 10.71
C THR A 480 9.69 -13.24 10.16
N LEU A 481 9.23 -12.61 9.09
CA LEU A 481 8.28 -13.26 8.17
C LEU A 481 9.02 -14.35 7.39
N ASP A 482 8.33 -15.42 7.00
CA ASP A 482 8.89 -16.54 6.24
C ASP A 482 7.99 -16.90 5.06
N PHE A 483 8.61 -17.12 3.90
CA PHE A 483 7.96 -17.43 2.62
C PHE A 483 8.24 -18.87 2.16
N ALA A 484 9.00 -19.65 2.94
CA ALA A 484 9.30 -21.04 2.63
C ALA A 484 8.13 -21.99 2.92
N ASP A 485 7.31 -21.69 3.93
CA ASP A 485 6.15 -22.48 4.33
C ASP A 485 5.09 -21.61 5.02
N ALA A 486 3.81 -21.91 4.80
CA ALA A 486 2.69 -21.15 5.37
C ALA A 486 1.48 -22.06 5.62
N TRP A 487 0.64 -21.70 6.58
CA TRP A 487 -0.63 -22.39 6.79
C TRP A 487 -1.71 -21.88 5.83
N ARG A 488 -1.75 -20.57 5.58
CA ARG A 488 -2.68 -19.96 4.62
C ARG A 488 -2.05 -18.75 3.94
N GLY A 489 -2.32 -18.57 2.65
CA GLY A 489 -1.79 -17.43 1.90
C GLY A 489 -0.35 -17.67 1.45
N GLY A 490 0.52 -16.67 1.61
CA GLY A 490 1.89 -16.69 1.05
C GLY A 490 3.03 -16.74 2.06
N SER A 491 2.74 -16.64 3.37
CA SER A 491 3.77 -16.42 4.39
C SER A 491 3.31 -16.85 5.79
N SER A 492 4.28 -17.06 6.69
CA SER A 492 4.10 -17.30 8.11
C SER A 492 5.06 -16.43 8.94
N LEU A 493 4.96 -16.48 10.27
CA LEU A 493 5.98 -15.94 11.18
C LEU A 493 6.97 -17.04 11.56
N LEU A 494 8.27 -16.76 11.51
CA LEU A 494 9.34 -17.68 11.84
C LEU A 494 10.14 -17.20 13.05
N VAL A 495 10.45 -18.15 13.95
CA VAL A 495 11.38 -18.00 15.06
C VAL A 495 12.50 -19.02 14.89
N ALA A 496 13.74 -18.54 14.77
CA ALA A 496 14.90 -19.36 14.51
C ALA A 496 16.06 -19.03 15.46
N GLY A 497 16.63 -20.04 16.10
CA GLY A 497 17.83 -19.88 16.93
C GLY A 497 17.90 -20.84 18.12
N ALA A 498 18.98 -20.74 18.90
CA ALA A 498 19.12 -21.45 20.15
C ALA A 498 18.35 -20.73 21.26
N LEU A 499 17.28 -21.35 21.77
CA LEU A 499 16.48 -20.76 22.86
C LEU A 499 17.03 -21.26 24.20
N THR A 500 17.86 -20.45 24.87
CA THR A 500 18.46 -20.78 26.17
C THR A 500 17.56 -20.45 27.36
N ALA A 501 16.48 -19.70 27.12
CA ALA A 501 15.42 -19.37 28.05
C ALA A 501 14.09 -19.29 27.28
N PRO A 502 12.92 -19.22 27.96
CA PRO A 502 11.67 -18.91 27.28
C PRO A 502 11.78 -17.61 26.48
N VAL A 503 11.14 -17.58 25.31
CA VAL A 503 11.07 -16.40 24.45
C VAL A 503 9.62 -16.00 24.28
N VAL A 504 9.31 -14.74 24.60
CA VAL A 504 8.01 -14.12 24.39
C VAL A 504 8.08 -13.21 23.18
N ILE A 505 7.11 -13.32 22.28
CA ILE A 505 6.98 -12.48 21.08
C ILE A 505 5.64 -11.76 21.15
N GLY A 506 5.67 -10.44 21.23
CA GLY A 506 4.48 -9.61 21.10
C GLY A 506 3.94 -9.64 19.68
N LEU A 507 2.67 -10.00 19.51
CA LEU A 507 2.04 -10.14 18.19
C LEU A 507 1.16 -8.93 17.84
N HIS A 508 0.10 -8.67 18.61
CA HIS A 508 -0.82 -7.57 18.31
C HIS A 508 -1.15 -6.77 19.56
N SER A 509 -1.09 -5.45 19.44
CA SER A 509 -1.80 -4.53 20.32
C SER A 509 -3.28 -4.52 19.93
N THR A 510 -4.17 -4.72 20.88
CA THR A 510 -5.60 -4.97 20.63
C THR A 510 -6.50 -4.11 21.52
N ARG A 511 -7.79 -4.02 21.19
CA ARG A 511 -8.89 -3.62 22.08
C ARG A 511 -10.07 -4.54 21.85
N LEU A 512 -9.85 -5.85 22.00
CA LEU A 512 -10.86 -6.86 21.72
C LEU A 512 -11.80 -6.98 22.93
N PRO A 513 -13.10 -6.67 22.79
CA PRO A 513 -14.05 -6.92 23.85
C PRO A 513 -14.20 -8.43 24.03
N LEU A 514 -13.93 -8.92 25.23
CA LEU A 514 -14.14 -10.31 25.60
C LEU A 514 -15.52 -10.44 26.24
N SER A 515 -16.36 -11.28 25.66
CA SER A 515 -17.70 -11.57 26.18
C SER A 515 -17.96 -13.08 26.18
N GLY A 516 -18.24 -13.63 27.35
CA GLY A 516 -18.51 -15.06 27.51
C GLY A 516 -17.30 -15.93 27.20
N PRO A 517 -17.48 -17.19 26.75
CA PRO A 517 -16.37 -18.07 26.42
C PRO A 517 -15.70 -17.58 25.13
N THR A 518 -14.56 -16.90 25.23
CA THR A 518 -13.72 -16.54 24.07
C THR A 518 -12.64 -17.60 23.88
N ALA A 519 -12.35 -17.98 22.63
CA ALA A 519 -11.28 -18.89 22.28
C ALA A 519 -10.15 -18.14 21.56
N VAL A 520 -8.91 -18.41 21.96
CA VAL A 520 -7.71 -18.04 21.21
C VAL A 520 -7.11 -19.30 20.63
N GLU A 521 -6.88 -19.29 19.32
CA GLU A 521 -6.31 -20.42 18.58
C GLU A 521 -5.00 -20.02 17.91
N LEU A 522 -4.01 -20.91 18.00
CA LEU A 522 -2.77 -20.80 17.24
C LEU A 522 -2.67 -22.00 16.30
N VAL A 523 -2.19 -21.78 15.08
CA VAL A 523 -1.75 -22.84 14.18
C VAL A 523 -0.25 -22.72 14.00
N HIS A 524 0.51 -23.72 14.41
CA HIS A 524 1.97 -23.65 14.44
C HIS A 524 2.63 -24.99 14.11
N THR A 525 3.91 -24.95 13.75
CA THR A 525 4.72 -26.15 13.48
C THR A 525 6.14 -25.95 13.98
N ALA A 526 6.79 -27.04 14.40
CA ALA A 526 8.21 -27.05 14.77
C ALA A 526 8.99 -27.86 13.75
N GLY A 527 9.78 -27.19 12.91
CA GLY A 527 10.66 -27.83 11.93
C GLY A 527 11.89 -28.49 12.59
N SER A 528 12.31 -28.00 13.75
CA SER A 528 13.37 -28.62 14.56
C SER A 528 13.16 -28.39 16.05
N GLY A 529 13.42 -29.44 16.85
CA GLY A 529 13.37 -29.43 18.30
C GLY A 529 11.93 -29.43 18.87
N PRO A 530 11.66 -30.17 19.96
CA PRO A 530 10.39 -30.06 20.64
C PRO A 530 10.27 -28.71 21.35
N VAL A 531 9.11 -28.07 21.20
CA VAL A 531 8.80 -26.78 21.86
C VAL A 531 7.49 -26.86 22.63
N GLY A 532 7.46 -26.19 23.79
CA GLY A 532 6.22 -25.79 24.44
C GLY A 532 5.80 -24.42 23.91
N VAL A 533 4.52 -24.29 23.57
CA VAL A 533 3.95 -23.05 23.02
C VAL A 533 2.75 -22.65 23.88
N GLU A 534 2.76 -21.40 24.37
CA GLU A 534 1.73 -20.80 25.20
C GLU A 534 1.25 -19.48 24.60
N VAL A 535 -0.03 -19.15 24.77
CA VAL A 535 -0.59 -17.87 24.34
C VAL A 535 -0.56 -16.90 25.52
N GLY A 536 -0.10 -15.67 25.28
CA GLY A 536 -0.15 -14.57 26.24
C GLY A 536 -1.27 -13.60 25.90
N ILE A 537 -2.08 -13.19 26.88
CA ILE A 537 -3.15 -12.19 26.74
C ILE A 537 -2.99 -11.13 27.83
N ALA A 538 -2.92 -9.86 27.44
CA ALA A 538 -2.92 -8.75 28.38
C ALA A 538 -4.34 -8.23 28.58
N LEU A 539 -4.84 -8.23 29.82
CA LEU A 539 -6.18 -7.70 30.16
C LEU A 539 -6.13 -6.25 30.67
N ARG A 540 -4.95 -5.64 30.67
CA ARG A 540 -4.70 -4.24 30.98
C ARG A 540 -3.66 -3.70 30.03
N GLU A 541 -3.70 -2.40 29.76
CA GLU A 541 -2.62 -1.70 29.07
C GLU A 541 -1.35 -1.65 29.96
N PRO A 542 -0.16 -1.47 29.38
CA PRO A 542 1.03 -1.08 30.13
C PRO A 542 0.78 0.19 30.95
N ALA A 543 1.48 0.34 32.09
CA ALA A 543 1.26 1.47 32.99
C ALA A 543 1.70 2.82 32.39
N ALA A 544 2.73 2.80 31.54
CA ALA A 544 3.30 3.96 30.87
C ALA A 544 4.04 3.51 29.59
N PRO A 545 4.37 4.45 28.68
CA PRO A 545 5.27 4.16 27.55
C PRO A 545 6.58 3.50 28.02
N GLY A 546 7.02 2.44 27.33
CA GLY A 546 8.24 1.70 27.69
C GLY A 546 8.10 0.66 28.80
N GLU A 547 6.98 0.64 29.53
CA GLU A 547 6.74 -0.38 30.56
C GLU A 547 6.33 -1.73 29.94
N PRO A 548 6.68 -2.87 30.57
CA PRO A 548 6.32 -4.20 30.09
C PRO A 548 4.81 -4.39 29.92
N VAL A 549 4.42 -5.16 28.90
CA VAL A 549 3.03 -5.54 28.69
C VAL A 549 2.64 -6.63 29.71
N PRO A 550 1.57 -6.45 30.52
CA PRO A 550 1.24 -7.38 31.59
C PRO A 550 0.48 -8.61 31.07
N TYR A 551 1.18 -9.49 30.35
CA TYR A 551 0.60 -10.73 29.81
C TYR A 551 0.23 -11.72 30.92
N THR A 552 -0.96 -12.29 30.78
CA THR A 552 -1.37 -13.52 31.48
C THR A 552 -1.23 -14.71 30.54
N TRP A 553 -0.88 -15.86 31.08
CA TRP A 553 -0.60 -17.08 30.32
C TRP A 553 -1.66 -18.13 30.64
N PRO A 554 -2.87 -18.06 30.03
CA PRO A 554 -3.86 -19.11 30.17
C PRO A 554 -3.27 -20.46 29.77
N ALA A 555 -3.77 -21.55 30.35
CA ALA A 555 -3.25 -22.88 30.10
C ALA A 555 -3.46 -23.30 28.63
N THR A 556 -2.47 -23.04 27.80
CA THR A 556 -2.33 -23.53 26.42
C THR A 556 -0.99 -24.21 26.34
N VAL A 557 -0.92 -25.52 26.60
CA VAL A 557 0.33 -26.27 26.38
C VAL A 557 0.07 -27.26 25.27
N THR A 558 0.31 -26.83 24.03
CA THR A 558 0.55 -27.80 22.95
C THR A 558 2.02 -28.14 22.90
N ARG A 559 2.32 -29.44 22.92
CA ARG A 559 3.64 -29.97 22.60
C ARG A 559 3.71 -30.13 21.09
N SER A 560 4.68 -29.47 20.46
CA SER A 560 4.98 -29.71 19.05
C SER A 560 6.19 -30.63 18.94
N ALA A 561 6.02 -31.77 18.28
CA ALA A 561 7.10 -32.66 17.86
C ALA A 561 6.68 -33.31 16.53
N GLY A 562 7.44 -33.08 15.45
CA GLY A 562 7.23 -33.74 14.16
C GLY A 562 6.84 -32.79 13.01
N ARG A 563 6.46 -33.38 11.87
CA ARG A 563 6.13 -32.67 10.63
C ARG A 563 4.62 -32.39 10.55
N GLY A 564 4.22 -31.14 10.41
CA GLY A 564 2.84 -30.73 10.13
C GLY A 564 2.33 -29.58 11.02
N TRP A 565 1.25 -28.93 10.59
CA TRP A 565 0.61 -27.84 11.32
C TRP A 565 -0.28 -28.36 12.46
N LEU A 566 -0.02 -27.90 13.67
CA LEU A 566 -0.76 -28.23 14.88
C LEU A 566 -1.64 -27.06 15.30
N ARG A 567 -2.85 -27.35 15.78
CA ARG A 567 -3.75 -26.35 16.36
C ARG A 567 -3.67 -26.40 17.88
N ALA A 568 -3.33 -25.26 18.47
CA ALA A 568 -3.46 -25.01 19.91
C ALA A 568 -4.69 -24.15 20.16
N ARG A 569 -5.40 -24.39 21.26
CA ARG A 569 -6.57 -23.60 21.67
C ARG A 569 -6.53 -23.33 23.16
N ALA A 570 -6.68 -22.06 23.53
CA ALA A 570 -6.94 -21.61 24.89
C ALA A 570 -8.37 -21.09 24.96
N SER A 571 -9.07 -21.43 26.04
CA SER A 571 -10.31 -20.76 26.41
C SER A 571 -10.01 -19.65 27.41
N LEU A 572 -10.62 -18.49 27.19
CA LEU A 572 -10.59 -17.35 28.09
C LEU A 572 -11.97 -17.24 28.73
N ASP A 573 -12.06 -17.58 30.02
CA ASP A 573 -13.24 -17.35 30.83
C ASP A 573 -13.13 -15.96 31.46
N ALA A 574 -13.30 -14.93 30.64
CA ALA A 574 -13.24 -13.55 31.07
C ALA A 574 -14.63 -13.04 31.48
N PRO A 575 -14.77 -12.32 32.61
CA PRO A 575 -16.01 -11.64 32.96
C PRO A 575 -16.49 -10.71 31.85
N ALA A 576 -17.80 -10.52 31.73
CA ALA A 576 -18.37 -9.58 30.77
C ALA A 576 -17.79 -8.17 30.99
N GLY A 577 -17.45 -7.47 29.89
CA GLY A 577 -16.83 -6.15 29.93
C GLY A 577 -15.30 -6.16 30.00
N THR A 578 -14.66 -7.35 30.05
CA THR A 578 -13.20 -7.47 29.96
C THR A 578 -12.72 -7.12 28.54
N THR A 579 -11.58 -6.46 28.41
CA THR A 579 -10.95 -6.15 27.10
C THR A 579 -9.55 -6.77 27.05
N ALA A 580 -9.21 -7.45 25.95
CA ALA A 580 -7.84 -7.84 25.67
C ALA A 580 -7.11 -6.68 24.96
N TYR A 581 -6.00 -6.26 25.56
CA TYR A 581 -5.17 -5.13 25.11
C TYR A 581 -3.92 -5.55 24.32
N ALA A 582 -3.49 -6.80 24.46
CA ALA A 582 -2.42 -7.34 23.64
C ALA A 582 -2.46 -8.87 23.58
N ILE A 583 -1.87 -9.43 22.52
CA ILE A 583 -1.69 -10.86 22.31
C ILE A 583 -0.20 -11.13 22.06
N ALA A 584 0.33 -12.18 22.69
CA ALA A 584 1.69 -12.67 22.52
C ALA A 584 1.73 -14.20 22.41
N VAL A 585 2.90 -14.72 22.05
CA VAL A 585 3.21 -16.15 22.14
C VAL A 585 4.49 -16.34 22.95
N ARG A 586 4.53 -17.36 23.82
CA ARG A 586 5.74 -17.81 24.52
C ARG A 586 6.16 -19.17 23.99
N ILE A 587 7.45 -19.27 23.66
CA ILE A 587 8.07 -20.49 23.15
C ILE A 587 9.14 -20.91 24.16
N THR A 588 9.07 -22.17 24.59
CA THR A 588 10.08 -22.78 25.47
C THR A 588 10.67 -24.00 24.78
N ALA A 589 11.97 -23.96 24.48
CA ALA A 589 12.69 -25.12 23.98
C ALA A 589 12.67 -26.25 25.02
N ARG A 590 12.48 -27.49 24.56
CA ARG A 590 12.53 -28.70 25.39
C ARG A 590 13.73 -29.60 25.07
N GLY A 591 14.52 -29.21 24.07
CA GLY A 591 15.77 -29.86 23.70
C GLY A 591 16.95 -28.88 23.73
N THR A 592 18.14 -29.38 23.46
CA THR A 592 19.41 -28.61 23.47
C THR A 592 19.81 -28.06 22.11
N GLY A 593 19.13 -28.47 21.03
CA GLY A 593 19.39 -28.03 19.66
C GLY A 593 18.67 -26.72 19.28
N PRO A 594 19.03 -26.12 18.14
CA PRO A 594 18.36 -24.94 17.63
C PRO A 594 16.89 -25.22 17.29
N VAL A 595 16.04 -24.24 17.58
CA VAL A 595 14.61 -24.26 17.28
C VAL A 595 14.36 -23.57 15.94
N LEU A 596 13.50 -24.19 15.14
CA LEU A 596 12.88 -23.60 13.96
C LEU A 596 11.37 -23.75 14.13
N TRP A 597 10.70 -22.68 14.56
CA TRP A 597 9.27 -22.70 14.86
C TRP A 597 8.52 -21.69 14.01
N ARG A 598 7.39 -22.11 13.43
CA ARG A 598 6.53 -21.25 12.61
C ARG A 598 5.16 -21.08 13.23
N LEU A 599 4.67 -19.85 13.22
CA LEU A 599 3.27 -19.52 13.47
C LEU A 599 2.57 -19.23 12.14
N GLY A 600 1.65 -20.10 11.76
CA GLY A 600 0.91 -20.02 10.51
C GLY A 600 -0.45 -19.35 10.64
N ALA A 601 -1.04 -19.32 11.85
CA ALA A 601 -2.19 -18.47 12.13
C ALA A 601 -2.37 -18.20 13.63
N LEU A 602 -2.98 -17.05 13.92
CA LEU A 602 -3.59 -16.68 15.19
C LEU A 602 -5.05 -16.34 14.92
N ALA A 603 -5.97 -16.79 15.79
CA ALA A 603 -7.36 -16.37 15.77
C ALA A 603 -7.90 -16.13 17.18
N VAL A 604 -8.73 -15.09 17.33
CA VAL A 604 -9.51 -14.81 18.54
C VAL A 604 -10.98 -14.71 18.15
N ARG A 605 -11.84 -15.46 18.84
CA ARG A 605 -13.26 -15.56 18.49
C ARG A 605 -14.11 -15.93 19.68
N ASP A 606 -15.38 -15.57 19.64
CA ASP A 606 -16.37 -16.13 20.55
C ASP A 606 -16.48 -17.66 20.33
N ALA A 607 -16.70 -18.41 21.41
CA ALA A 607 -16.80 -19.87 21.34
C ALA A 607 -18.15 -20.35 20.79
N THR A 608 -19.16 -19.48 20.69
CA THR A 608 -20.42 -19.79 20.01
C THR A 608 -20.21 -19.88 18.51
N ALA A 609 -20.83 -20.87 17.87
CA ALA A 609 -20.70 -21.11 16.43
C ALA A 609 -21.17 -19.88 15.64
N ARG A 610 -20.26 -19.27 14.86
CA ARG A 610 -20.64 -18.32 13.80
C ARG A 610 -20.89 -19.09 12.51
N ARG A 611 -21.90 -18.64 11.77
CA ARG A 611 -22.24 -19.22 10.47
C ARG A 611 -21.20 -18.75 9.45
N PRO A 612 -20.55 -19.66 8.70
CA PRO A 612 -19.64 -19.29 7.63
C PRO A 612 -20.37 -18.45 6.57
N PRO A 613 -19.64 -17.73 5.69
CA PRO A 613 -20.26 -16.95 4.64
C PRO A 613 -21.10 -17.84 3.71
N GLY A 614 -22.17 -17.26 3.17
CA GLY A 614 -22.96 -17.89 2.13
C GLY A 614 -22.14 -18.13 0.86
N ALA A 615 -22.68 -18.94 -0.06
CA ALA A 615 -22.04 -19.10 -1.37
C ALA A 615 -22.17 -17.79 -2.18
N PRO A 616 -21.15 -17.40 -2.96
CA PRO A 616 -21.35 -16.46 -4.06
C PRO A 616 -22.36 -17.04 -5.07
N ALA A 617 -22.89 -16.19 -5.95
CA ALA A 617 -23.86 -16.61 -6.96
C ALA A 617 -23.49 -16.07 -8.34
N ALA A 618 -24.02 -16.71 -9.40
CA ALA A 618 -23.88 -16.24 -10.78
C ALA A 618 -22.43 -15.94 -11.22
N LEU A 619 -21.48 -16.82 -10.85
CA LEU A 619 -20.13 -16.78 -11.40
C LEU A 619 -20.20 -16.99 -12.92
N ARG A 620 -19.57 -16.09 -13.68
CA ARG A 620 -19.53 -16.14 -15.14
C ARG A 620 -18.20 -15.64 -15.69
N VAL A 621 -17.86 -16.09 -16.89
CA VAL A 621 -16.79 -15.52 -17.71
C VAL A 621 -17.40 -14.38 -18.53
N ASP A 622 -17.03 -13.14 -18.24
CA ASP A 622 -17.54 -11.96 -18.93
C ASP A 622 -16.83 -11.73 -20.26
N ALA A 623 -15.53 -12.00 -20.32
CA ALA A 623 -14.72 -11.90 -21.52
C ALA A 623 -13.58 -12.92 -21.52
N SER A 624 -13.18 -13.40 -22.70
CA SER A 624 -12.03 -14.29 -22.85
C SER A 624 -11.27 -14.03 -24.15
N ALA A 625 -9.93 -14.10 -24.10
CA ALA A 625 -9.07 -14.12 -25.27
C ALA A 625 -8.21 -15.39 -25.23
N ARG A 626 -8.31 -16.23 -26.27
CA ARG A 626 -7.68 -17.56 -26.31
C ARG A 626 -6.52 -17.55 -27.30
N ARG A 627 -5.41 -18.18 -26.93
CA ARG A 627 -4.24 -18.39 -27.79
C ARG A 627 -3.50 -19.64 -27.34
N ASP A 628 -3.28 -20.58 -28.26
CA ASP A 628 -2.39 -21.75 -28.08
C ASP A 628 -2.65 -22.54 -26.78
N GLY A 629 -3.92 -22.84 -26.49
CA GLY A 629 -4.30 -23.59 -25.29
C GLY A 629 -4.20 -22.80 -23.98
N THR A 630 -4.00 -21.49 -24.04
CA THR A 630 -4.08 -20.56 -22.90
C THR A 630 -5.20 -19.54 -23.13
N ALA A 631 -5.80 -19.05 -22.05
CA ALA A 631 -6.83 -18.01 -22.10
C ALA A 631 -6.60 -16.92 -21.07
N GLU A 632 -6.76 -15.66 -21.48
CA GLU A 632 -6.98 -14.50 -20.62
C GLU A 632 -8.47 -14.38 -20.31
N LEU A 633 -8.84 -14.02 -19.07
CA LEU A 633 -10.25 -13.99 -18.66
C LEU A 633 -10.58 -12.78 -17.79
N ARG A 634 -11.76 -12.20 -18.01
CA ARG A 634 -12.48 -11.42 -16.99
C ARG A 634 -13.63 -12.26 -16.46
N LEU A 635 -13.71 -12.40 -15.15
CA LEU A 635 -14.80 -13.10 -14.47
C LEU A 635 -15.47 -12.17 -13.47
N SER A 636 -16.76 -12.41 -13.23
CA SER A 636 -17.50 -11.75 -12.16
C SER A 636 -18.57 -12.65 -11.55
N TRP A 637 -19.00 -12.27 -10.36
CA TRP A 637 -20.03 -12.96 -9.58
C TRP A 637 -20.86 -11.97 -8.77
N ARG A 638 -21.92 -12.44 -8.13
CA ARG A 638 -22.69 -11.68 -7.15
C ARG A 638 -22.13 -11.92 -5.75
N ARG A 639 -22.08 -10.84 -4.95
CA ARG A 639 -21.61 -10.87 -3.56
C ARG A 639 -22.39 -11.91 -2.77
N ALA A 640 -21.66 -12.73 -2.03
CA ALA A 640 -22.20 -13.68 -1.06
C ALA A 640 -22.86 -12.97 0.14
N ALA A 641 -23.87 -13.61 0.73
CA ALA A 641 -24.44 -13.15 1.99
C ALA A 641 -23.53 -13.48 3.19
N GLY A 642 -23.62 -12.68 4.26
CA GLY A 642 -22.84 -12.89 5.48
C GLY A 642 -21.48 -12.20 5.49
N PRO A 643 -20.61 -12.51 6.47
CA PRO A 643 -19.33 -11.84 6.65
C PRO A 643 -18.33 -12.33 5.58
N VAL A 644 -18.03 -11.48 4.59
CA VAL A 644 -17.04 -11.78 3.56
C VAL A 644 -15.84 -10.87 3.73
N ARG A 645 -14.67 -11.46 3.97
CA ARG A 645 -13.36 -10.81 3.94
C ARG A 645 -12.87 -10.66 2.50
N HIS A 646 -12.89 -11.75 1.74
CA HIS A 646 -12.48 -11.80 0.33
C HIS A 646 -13.04 -13.02 -0.39
N TYR A 647 -12.76 -13.12 -1.68
CA TYR A 647 -13.06 -14.27 -2.53
C TYR A 647 -11.78 -14.92 -3.03
N GLU A 648 -11.83 -16.24 -3.19
CA GLU A 648 -10.75 -17.04 -3.77
C GLU A 648 -11.31 -17.79 -4.97
N LEU A 649 -10.62 -17.70 -6.11
CA LEU A 649 -10.95 -18.36 -7.36
C LEU A 649 -9.97 -19.50 -7.61
N HIS A 650 -10.53 -20.68 -7.89
CA HIS A 650 -9.78 -21.89 -8.17
C HIS A 650 -10.15 -22.47 -9.53
N ARG A 651 -9.15 -23.07 -10.17
CA ARG A 651 -9.38 -24.03 -11.26
C ARG A 651 -9.71 -25.40 -10.68
N ARG A 652 -10.66 -26.10 -11.29
CA ARG A 652 -10.89 -27.53 -11.05
C ARG A 652 -10.10 -28.35 -12.07
N LEU A 653 -9.18 -29.17 -11.60
CA LEU A 653 -8.39 -30.06 -12.44
C LEU A 653 -9.17 -31.35 -12.76
N PRO A 654 -8.89 -32.04 -13.88
CA PRO A 654 -9.56 -33.30 -14.23
C PRO A 654 -9.48 -34.38 -13.15
N GLY A 655 -8.39 -34.40 -12.35
CA GLY A 655 -8.20 -35.33 -11.24
C GLY A 655 -9.00 -35.00 -9.96
N GLY A 656 -9.81 -33.95 -9.96
CA GLY A 656 -10.60 -33.51 -8.80
C GLY A 656 -9.91 -32.49 -7.89
N ASP A 657 -8.58 -32.38 -7.99
CA ASP A 657 -7.79 -31.36 -7.29
C ASP A 657 -8.16 -29.93 -7.74
N ARG A 658 -7.89 -28.99 -6.85
CA ARG A 658 -8.11 -27.56 -7.10
C ARG A 658 -6.78 -26.83 -7.13
N ARG A 659 -6.65 -25.87 -8.05
CA ARG A 659 -5.50 -24.98 -8.14
C ARG A 659 -5.93 -23.54 -7.89
N PHE A 660 -5.32 -22.86 -6.94
CA PHE A 660 -5.59 -21.43 -6.72
C PHE A 660 -5.14 -20.61 -7.93
N LEU A 661 -5.98 -19.69 -8.38
CA LEU A 661 -5.70 -18.80 -9.51
C LEU A 661 -5.56 -17.33 -9.10
N GLY A 662 -6.22 -16.92 -8.01
CA GLY A 662 -6.23 -15.55 -7.54
C GLY A 662 -7.33 -15.30 -6.53
N GLY A 663 -7.27 -14.15 -5.87
CA GLY A 663 -8.29 -13.72 -4.93
C GLY A 663 -8.45 -12.21 -4.97
N THR A 664 -9.59 -11.71 -4.51
CA THR A 664 -9.92 -10.28 -4.47
C THR A 664 -10.98 -10.01 -3.41
N CYS A 665 -11.01 -8.80 -2.85
CA CYS A 665 -12.10 -8.39 -1.96
C CYS A 665 -13.39 -8.08 -2.76
N GLY A 666 -13.24 -7.63 -4.01
CA GLY A 666 -14.33 -7.30 -4.93
C GLY A 666 -15.04 -8.52 -5.51
N THR A 667 -15.90 -8.29 -6.50
CA THR A 667 -16.69 -9.36 -7.15
C THR A 667 -16.39 -9.55 -8.63
N ALA A 668 -15.24 -9.05 -9.07
CA ALA A 668 -14.69 -9.25 -10.40
C ALA A 668 -13.20 -9.54 -10.32
N LEU A 669 -12.70 -10.45 -11.16
CA LEU A 669 -11.29 -10.85 -11.19
C LEU A 669 -10.81 -11.00 -12.63
N TYR A 670 -9.64 -10.44 -12.91
CA TYR A 670 -8.90 -10.71 -14.14
C TYR A 670 -7.89 -11.83 -13.93
N LEU A 671 -7.82 -12.75 -14.88
CA LEU A 671 -6.80 -13.81 -14.93
C LEU A 671 -5.94 -13.62 -16.18
N PRO A 672 -4.63 -13.37 -16.02
CA PRO A 672 -3.73 -13.09 -17.15
C PRO A 672 -3.38 -14.32 -17.97
N ALA A 673 -3.50 -15.53 -17.41
CA ALA A 673 -3.26 -16.76 -18.13
C ALA A 673 -3.89 -17.95 -17.42
N VAL A 674 -4.72 -18.70 -18.14
CA VAL A 674 -5.24 -20.00 -17.72
C VAL A 674 -4.94 -21.02 -18.81
N SER A 675 -4.09 -22.00 -18.49
CA SER A 675 -3.74 -23.08 -19.41
C SER A 675 -4.74 -24.23 -19.38
N ARG A 676 -5.09 -24.74 -20.57
CA ARG A 676 -5.85 -25.97 -20.79
C ARG A 676 -5.02 -27.18 -20.31
N CYS A 677 -5.61 -28.08 -19.53
CA CYS A 677 -4.97 -29.37 -19.25
C CYS A 677 -5.26 -30.37 -20.36
N GLY A 678 -4.20 -30.82 -21.04
CA GLY A 678 -4.30 -31.82 -22.09
C GLY A 678 -5.31 -31.40 -23.16
N ARG A 679 -6.34 -32.23 -23.37
CA ARG A 679 -7.42 -31.98 -24.34
C ARG A 679 -8.78 -31.80 -23.68
N GLU A 680 -8.83 -31.33 -22.42
CA GLU A 680 -10.11 -31.14 -21.71
C GLU A 680 -11.07 -30.26 -22.54
N PRO A 681 -12.36 -30.60 -22.69
CA PRO A 681 -13.29 -29.83 -23.51
C PRO A 681 -13.62 -28.46 -22.91
N ALA A 682 -13.53 -28.33 -21.58
CA ALA A 682 -13.77 -27.08 -20.87
C ALA A 682 -12.89 -26.99 -19.61
N THR A 683 -12.41 -25.79 -19.29
CA THR A 683 -11.77 -25.48 -18.01
C THR A 683 -12.82 -25.09 -16.99
N GLY A 684 -12.94 -25.84 -15.90
CA GLY A 684 -13.86 -25.52 -14.80
C GLY A 684 -13.26 -24.55 -13.78
N PHE A 685 -14.07 -23.61 -13.31
CA PHE A 685 -13.72 -22.65 -12.26
C PHE A 685 -14.70 -22.77 -11.09
N GLU A 686 -14.19 -22.53 -9.87
CA GLU A 686 -15.03 -22.29 -8.71
C GLU A 686 -14.55 -21.09 -7.91
N VAL A 687 -15.49 -20.26 -7.44
CA VAL A 687 -15.21 -19.13 -6.54
C VAL A 687 -15.88 -19.39 -5.20
N ARG A 688 -15.18 -19.06 -4.11
CA ARG A 688 -15.67 -19.17 -2.73
C ARG A 688 -15.49 -17.86 -1.99
N ALA A 689 -16.43 -17.58 -1.09
CA ALA A 689 -16.28 -16.51 -0.12
C ALA A 689 -15.48 -17.02 1.08
N VAL A 690 -14.66 -16.14 1.65
CA VAL A 690 -13.84 -16.39 2.84
C VAL A 690 -14.16 -15.33 3.88
N ASP A 691 -14.35 -15.72 5.14
CA ASP A 691 -14.55 -14.78 6.25
C ASP A 691 -13.25 -14.40 6.97
N GLU A 692 -13.37 -13.58 8.02
CA GLU A 692 -12.24 -13.12 8.83
C GLU A 692 -11.53 -14.26 9.57
N LEU A 693 -12.19 -15.40 9.82
CA LEU A 693 -11.60 -16.59 10.43
C LEU A 693 -11.10 -17.62 9.40
N TYR A 694 -11.09 -17.22 8.12
CA TYR A 694 -10.70 -18.06 7.00
C TYR A 694 -11.63 -19.26 6.72
N ALA A 695 -12.84 -19.26 7.28
CA ALA A 695 -13.86 -20.23 6.92
C ALA A 695 -14.35 -19.97 5.48
N VAL A 696 -14.46 -21.03 4.70
CA VAL A 696 -14.79 -20.98 3.27
C VAL A 696 -16.24 -21.40 3.02
N SER A 697 -16.93 -20.67 2.15
CA SER A 697 -18.29 -21.00 1.74
C SER A 697 -18.36 -22.23 0.82
N ALA A 698 -19.57 -22.71 0.53
CA ALA A 698 -19.81 -23.51 -0.67
C ALA A 698 -19.48 -22.71 -1.95
N PRO A 699 -19.10 -23.36 -3.07
CA PRO A 699 -18.64 -22.66 -4.26
C PRO A 699 -19.78 -22.21 -5.19
N ALA A 700 -19.56 -21.13 -5.94
CA ALA A 700 -20.20 -20.93 -7.24
C ALA A 700 -19.28 -21.43 -8.35
N ARG A 701 -19.85 -21.95 -9.43
CA ARG A 701 -19.09 -22.62 -10.50
C ARG A 701 -19.43 -22.06 -11.87
N THR A 702 -18.44 -22.07 -12.76
CA THR A 702 -18.60 -21.79 -14.19
C THR A 702 -17.55 -22.56 -14.96
N ALA A 703 -17.57 -22.50 -16.29
CA ALA A 703 -16.55 -23.10 -17.13
C ALA A 703 -16.29 -22.27 -18.39
N LEU A 704 -15.05 -22.33 -18.88
CA LEU A 704 -14.67 -21.86 -20.22
C LEU A 704 -14.61 -23.07 -21.14
N GLY A 705 -15.48 -23.13 -22.15
CA GLY A 705 -15.37 -24.10 -23.24
C GLY A 705 -14.17 -23.77 -24.14
N TRP A 706 -13.47 -24.78 -24.67
CA TRP A 706 -12.33 -24.60 -25.58
C TRP A 706 -12.68 -24.80 -27.06
N GLU A 707 -13.94 -25.08 -27.36
CA GLU A 707 -14.49 -25.16 -28.72
C GLU A 707 -14.49 -23.80 -29.42
#